data_AF-B4PH10-F1
#
_entry.id   AF-B4PH10-F1
#
_cell.length_a   1.000
_cell.length_b   1.000
_cell.length_c   1.000
_cell.angle_alpha   90.00
_cell.angle_beta   90.00
_cell.angle_gamma   90.00
#
_symmetry.space_group_name_H-M   'P 1'
#
loop_
_entity.id
_entity.type
_entity.pdbx_description
1 polymer ?
#
loop_
_entity_poly.entity_id
_entity_poly.type
_entity_poly.pdbx_seq_one_letter_code
_entity_poly.pdbx_strand_id
1 'polypeptide(L)'
;MCRSRVCLNVLKSISIPHGLLLLQLLLLPLPFCGAFVNETSVFGPEKLQAFKIFDDEQPSQISGRSFICVPLFRVFSLELRHNIRLAGDEFVAVSGDHPTLGHWQLEKALPLKEQDKARTKWYLRVWICASQRFYYRYVIFSKNSQGKRVLRSWEGQRVARMLQTYEIYRSPGVDIFGEAYPISVGGGFYLERGWLQYEYVIELKFVWQDHIAISGMASNAKYRLILTPLNLIDDTRIEVSRYAYNQSSFRAQNQRGVRYTQGSIVVFRIYQPLDTYNALRLSIYQVSRDVQLVLGEAYMFPDQIKGSRGILQLPIFASLQNLAIGEITLPYLVVQPMPKVEAGNLRASFHHYWPDNWPTLDVGYRGLGASYFQSSTSLTENTIESYLAVLKAKGDMVQLDVQLTKDYVPIVWHGFGFYTSDRDRSVRDRFDLRFVLIRELTYSELKASRVFILKRWTVQEYTNLNVKDVSQNRRIFPKLSEIYEALPNTLGLLVEIKWPQIMASGVPESTQSLNKNTYVDRILQTTIHHGCGRPLIFASFDADICSMIRLKQHVFPVILMSIGKSQIWDEYMDLRTQSFQQAVNFVQSAEILGTALHVENFQNKHQLVNLALDLQQALFLWGNDLQDEHLLEQFEVDVTASNTYAHYWPKSWPNLDVGHRGNGKSYIADALAERENTIASFLSAHENHADMIELDVHLTADGVPVIYHDFGLRTAPPGKQISRPDQLEYVLIKDINYELLKRLRIFSVIAGQVREYPSHNAEPRMEHRIFPTLVEVLEQLPKSLGIDVEIKWPQRRQGGGSEAEQTIDKNFFADKVLHQVIQKGCGRPIIFSSFDADMCTMLRFKQNVFPVMLLTQGETKKWQPFLDLRTRTFIAAVNNAQAFELAGTAPHAEDFLGENASEMLRKAKDLGQIAVIWGDDVNSKERVQYFTQIGATATCYDRSDLFMPEGKREAFFKSPALMAEFAAQCRI
;
A
#
# COMPACT_ATOMS: atom_id res chain seq x y z
N MET A 1 -66.43 -15.28 28.75
CA MET A 1 -67.12 -16.58 28.95
C MET A 1 -66.10 -17.61 29.46
N CYS A 2 -66.58 -18.75 29.96
CA CYS A 2 -65.90 -20.02 30.36
C CYS A 2 -64.39 -20.20 30.02
N ARG A 3 -63.50 -20.58 30.97
CA ARG A 3 -63.37 -21.88 31.72
C ARG A 3 -62.74 -23.01 30.85
N SER A 4 -61.89 -23.92 31.35
CA SER A 4 -61.55 -24.26 32.76
C SER A 4 -60.31 -25.16 32.95
N ARG A 5 -59.53 -24.91 34.04
CA ARG A 5 -58.77 -25.88 34.89
C ARG A 5 -57.57 -26.62 34.22
N VAL A 6 -56.63 -27.28 34.92
CA VAL A 6 -56.59 -27.84 36.30
C VAL A 6 -55.28 -27.50 37.06
N CYS A 7 -55.47 -27.12 38.33
CA CYS A 7 -54.72 -27.32 39.60
C CYS A 7 -53.36 -28.10 39.65
N LEU A 8 -52.51 -28.04 40.69
CA LEU A 8 -52.64 -27.69 42.13
C LEU A 8 -51.29 -27.18 42.73
N ASN A 9 -51.34 -26.30 43.74
CA ASN A 9 -50.45 -26.18 44.94
C ASN A 9 -48.90 -26.08 44.83
N VAL A 10 -48.15 -25.47 45.77
CA VAL A 10 -48.44 -24.61 46.96
C VAL A 10 -47.17 -23.81 47.32
N LEU A 11 -47.31 -22.61 47.90
CA LEU A 11 -46.40 -22.10 48.96
C LEU A 11 -47.04 -20.92 49.72
N LYS A 12 -46.47 -20.55 50.87
CA LYS A 12 -47.10 -19.71 51.90
C LYS A 12 -46.51 -18.30 52.02
N SER A 13 -47.40 -17.31 52.20
CA SER A 13 -47.44 -16.20 53.19
C SER A 13 -46.19 -15.94 54.07
N ILE A 14 -45.86 -14.71 54.50
CA ILE A 14 -46.61 -13.83 55.46
C ILE A 14 -46.32 -12.32 55.21
N SER A 15 -46.96 -11.38 55.92
CA SER A 15 -46.82 -9.92 55.75
C SER A 15 -47.00 -9.12 57.07
N ILE A 16 -46.50 -7.86 57.15
CA ILE A 16 -46.84 -6.79 58.15
C ILE A 16 -46.22 -7.00 59.58
N PRO A 17 -45.94 -6.01 60.50
CA PRO A 17 -45.68 -4.53 60.45
C PRO A 17 -44.44 -3.96 61.26
N HIS A 18 -44.11 -2.66 61.05
CA HIS A 18 -43.70 -1.60 62.03
C HIS A 18 -42.33 -1.57 62.78
N GLY A 19 -41.82 -0.33 63.01
CA GLY A 19 -40.67 0.09 63.86
C GLY A 19 -39.62 0.93 63.09
N LEU A 20 -39.45 2.26 63.26
CA LEU A 20 -38.82 3.02 64.38
C LEU A 20 -37.41 2.48 64.74
N LEU A 21 -36.28 3.19 64.59
CA LEU A 21 -35.95 4.56 64.11
C LEU A 21 -34.65 4.46 63.21
N LEU A 22 -33.77 5.44 62.90
CA LEU A 22 -33.57 6.87 63.20
C LEU A 22 -32.52 7.47 62.20
N LEU A 23 -32.78 8.59 61.48
CA LEU A 23 -31.81 9.70 61.27
C LEU A 23 -32.39 10.93 60.50
N GLN A 24 -32.14 12.11 61.07
CA GLN A 24 -31.85 13.44 60.49
C GLN A 24 -32.43 13.98 59.14
N LEU A 25 -32.97 15.20 59.26
CA LEU A 25 -32.77 16.40 58.42
C LEU A 25 -33.29 16.46 56.95
N LEU A 26 -34.34 17.27 56.71
CA LEU A 26 -34.22 18.63 56.11
C LEU A 26 -35.59 19.32 55.88
N LEU A 27 -35.63 20.65 56.07
CA LEU A 27 -36.62 21.70 55.71
C LEU A 27 -36.34 22.89 56.68
N LEU A 28 -36.14 24.17 56.32
CA LEU A 28 -36.07 24.97 55.07
C LEU A 28 -34.87 25.96 55.23
N PRO A 29 -34.28 26.55 54.16
CA PRO A 29 -34.71 27.90 53.73
C PRO A 29 -34.38 28.29 52.25
N LEU A 30 -34.55 29.57 51.92
CA LEU A 30 -33.94 30.32 50.81
C LEU A 30 -33.06 31.46 51.40
N PRO A 31 -32.15 32.15 50.67
CA PRO A 31 -31.84 32.05 49.22
C PRO A 31 -30.33 31.94 48.85
N PHE A 32 -30.07 31.78 47.54
CA PHE A 32 -28.83 32.05 46.78
C PHE A 32 -27.57 31.15 46.91
N CYS A 33 -26.99 30.92 45.72
CA CYS A 33 -25.64 30.40 45.38
C CYS A 33 -25.48 28.87 45.25
N GLY A 34 -24.70 28.44 44.24
CA GLY A 34 -24.41 27.03 43.92
C GLY A 34 -24.51 26.71 42.42
N ALA A 35 -23.84 25.65 41.97
CA ALA A 35 -23.80 25.21 40.57
C ALA A 35 -23.96 23.67 40.46
N PHE A 36 -23.89 23.16 39.21
CA PHE A 36 -23.91 21.76 38.74
C PHE A 36 -25.26 21.07 38.42
N VAL A 37 -25.44 20.84 37.12
CA VAL A 37 -25.74 19.55 36.47
C VAL A 37 -26.91 18.71 37.01
N ASN A 38 -28.03 18.70 36.27
CA ASN A 38 -28.33 17.62 35.32
C ASN A 38 -29.60 17.92 34.51
N GLU A 39 -29.67 17.52 33.23
CA GLU A 39 -30.87 16.85 32.70
C GLU A 39 -30.59 16.12 31.38
N THR A 40 -31.09 14.89 31.28
CA THR A 40 -30.88 13.98 30.15
C THR A 40 -32.07 14.05 29.19
N SER A 41 -31.91 14.73 28.05
CA SER A 41 -32.90 14.67 26.97
C SER A 41 -32.80 13.35 26.21
N VAL A 42 -33.60 12.36 26.65
CA VAL A 42 -33.69 11.05 26.00
C VAL A 42 -34.38 11.18 24.64
N PHE A 43 -33.62 11.01 23.56
CA PHE A 43 -34.18 10.82 22.22
C PHE A 43 -34.60 9.35 22.04
N GLY A 44 -35.90 9.12 21.85
CA GLY A 44 -36.50 7.79 21.77
C GLY A 44 -36.10 6.98 20.53
N PRO A 45 -36.32 5.64 20.56
CA PRO A 45 -35.80 4.70 19.55
C PRO A 45 -36.43 4.83 18.17
N GLU A 46 -37.55 5.54 18.01
CA GLU A 46 -38.34 5.56 16.77
C GLU A 46 -37.64 6.23 15.58
N LYS A 47 -36.56 7.00 15.81
CA LYS A 47 -35.72 7.58 14.74
C LYS A 47 -34.50 6.74 14.34
N LEU A 48 -34.35 5.51 14.86
CA LEU A 48 -33.27 4.59 14.48
C LEU A 48 -33.54 3.80 13.18
N GLN A 49 -34.69 3.98 12.52
CA GLN A 49 -35.05 3.23 11.31
C GLN A 49 -34.13 3.51 10.10
N ALA A 50 -33.34 4.60 10.10
CA ALA A 50 -32.42 4.94 9.02
C ALA A 50 -31.32 3.90 8.77
N PHE A 51 -31.00 3.03 9.74
CA PHE A 51 -30.02 1.94 9.60
C PHE A 51 -30.64 0.60 9.16
N LYS A 52 -31.90 0.59 8.72
CA LYS A 52 -32.59 -0.63 8.25
C LYS A 52 -32.66 -0.78 6.72
N ILE A 53 -32.29 0.26 5.97
CA ILE A 53 -32.34 0.28 4.50
C ILE A 53 -31.04 -0.33 3.94
N PHE A 54 -30.95 -1.66 3.92
CA PHE A 54 -30.12 -2.44 2.97
C PHE A 54 -30.41 -3.96 2.94
N ASP A 55 -31.22 -4.51 3.85
CA ASP A 55 -31.62 -5.95 3.84
C ASP A 55 -33.04 -6.22 3.30
N ASP A 56 -33.94 -5.21 3.26
CA ASP A 56 -35.37 -5.38 2.99
C ASP A 56 -35.81 -5.06 1.52
N GLU A 57 -34.97 -5.33 0.51
CA GLU A 57 -35.38 -5.40 -0.91
C GLU A 57 -34.90 -6.70 -1.60
N GLN A 58 -35.65 -7.79 -1.44
CA GLN A 58 -35.64 -8.90 -2.40
C GLN A 58 -36.94 -8.91 -3.20
N PRO A 59 -36.90 -9.14 -4.52
CA PRO A 59 -38.10 -9.40 -5.32
C PRO A 59 -38.86 -10.61 -4.78
N SER A 60 -40.16 -10.46 -4.53
CA SER A 60 -41.01 -11.45 -3.88
C SER A 60 -41.43 -12.61 -4.79
N GLN A 61 -40.47 -13.23 -5.49
CA GLN A 61 -40.71 -14.38 -6.37
C GLN A 61 -39.49 -15.29 -6.59
N ILE A 62 -38.93 -15.86 -5.51
CA ILE A 62 -38.06 -17.04 -5.58
C ILE A 62 -38.71 -18.17 -4.79
N SER A 63 -38.83 -19.35 -5.41
CA SER A 63 -39.54 -20.50 -4.84
C SER A 63 -38.83 -21.05 -3.61
N GLY A 64 -39.58 -21.36 -2.55
CA GLY A 64 -39.05 -21.90 -1.31
C GLY A 64 -38.40 -23.27 -1.48
N ARG A 65 -37.06 -23.30 -1.56
CA ARG A 65 -36.27 -24.44 -1.07
C ARG A 65 -35.96 -24.18 0.39
N SER A 66 -36.52 -24.99 1.28
CA SER A 66 -36.19 -24.97 2.70
C SER A 66 -34.72 -25.36 2.88
N PHE A 67 -33.85 -24.38 3.17
CA PHE A 67 -32.48 -24.64 3.59
C PHE A 67 -32.50 -25.27 4.98
N ILE A 68 -32.56 -26.61 5.02
CA ILE A 68 -32.32 -27.38 6.23
C ILE A 68 -30.89 -27.05 6.67
N CYS A 69 -30.74 -26.38 7.82
CA CYS A 69 -29.43 -26.25 8.45
C CYS A 69 -28.92 -27.65 8.78
N VAL A 70 -27.94 -28.12 8.01
CA VAL A 70 -27.15 -29.30 8.38
C VAL A 70 -26.15 -28.82 9.45
N PRO A 71 -26.26 -29.29 10.71
CA PRO A 71 -25.32 -28.91 11.75
C PRO A 71 -23.99 -29.62 11.48
N LEU A 72 -22.93 -28.84 11.28
CA LEU A 72 -21.61 -29.37 10.97
C LEU A 72 -20.58 -28.96 12.01
N PHE A 73 -19.76 -29.92 12.41
CA PHE A 73 -18.72 -29.76 13.43
C PHE A 73 -17.43 -29.21 12.81
N ARG A 74 -17.24 -27.89 12.83
CA ARG A 74 -16.01 -27.26 12.32
C ARG A 74 -14.94 -27.23 13.39
N VAL A 75 -13.72 -27.57 13.00
CA VAL A 75 -12.50 -27.27 13.76
C VAL A 75 -11.80 -26.09 13.09
N PHE A 76 -11.50 -25.06 13.87
CA PHE A 76 -10.52 -24.04 13.55
C PHE A 76 -9.21 -24.43 14.22
N SER A 77 -8.11 -24.43 13.47
CA SER A 77 -6.75 -24.73 13.94
C SER A 77 -5.86 -23.58 13.50
N LEU A 78 -5.12 -22.98 14.43
CA LEU A 78 -4.40 -21.73 14.20
C LEU A 78 -3.00 -21.78 14.81
N GLU A 79 -2.02 -21.26 14.09
CA GLU A 79 -0.64 -21.12 14.54
C GLU A 79 -0.16 -19.66 14.47
N LEU A 80 0.51 -19.20 15.52
CA LEU A 80 1.11 -17.87 15.59
C LEU A 80 2.53 -17.90 14.99
N ARG A 81 2.86 -16.92 14.14
CA ARG A 81 4.22 -16.76 13.63
C ARG A 81 5.22 -16.51 14.78
N HIS A 82 6.46 -16.99 14.63
CA HIS A 82 7.51 -16.99 15.67
C HIS A 82 7.86 -15.61 16.28
N ASN A 83 7.51 -14.51 15.59
CA ASN A 83 7.70 -13.14 16.03
C ASN A 83 6.54 -12.59 16.87
N ILE A 84 5.39 -13.28 16.90
CA ILE A 84 4.21 -12.94 17.69
C ILE A 84 4.30 -13.66 19.04
N ARG A 85 4.24 -12.89 20.14
CA ARG A 85 4.27 -13.42 21.50
C ARG A 85 3.17 -12.76 22.31
N LEU A 86 2.24 -13.58 22.80
CA LEU A 86 1.10 -13.12 23.60
C LEU A 86 1.54 -12.81 25.05
N ALA A 87 1.04 -11.71 25.59
CA ALA A 87 1.08 -11.45 27.03
C ALA A 87 0.18 -12.46 27.79
N GLY A 88 0.39 -12.59 29.11
CA GLY A 88 -0.31 -13.57 29.93
C GLY A 88 -1.84 -13.35 30.03
N ASP A 89 -2.29 -12.12 29.80
CA ASP A 89 -3.67 -11.67 29.76
C ASP A 89 -4.30 -11.70 28.35
N GLU A 90 -3.51 -11.96 27.31
CA GLU A 90 -3.97 -12.00 25.92
C GLU A 90 -4.46 -13.39 25.52
N PHE A 91 -5.57 -13.41 24.78
CA PHE A 91 -6.28 -14.60 24.29
C PHE A 91 -6.59 -14.44 22.80
N VAL A 92 -6.61 -15.55 22.07
CA VAL A 92 -7.03 -15.58 20.67
C VAL A 92 -8.51 -15.93 20.56
N ALA A 93 -9.23 -15.26 19.65
CA ALA A 93 -10.62 -15.59 19.29
C ALA A 93 -10.82 -15.56 17.77
N VAL A 94 -11.94 -16.13 17.31
CA VAL A 94 -12.46 -15.98 15.94
C VAL A 94 -13.78 -15.24 15.95
N SER A 95 -13.99 -14.34 14.99
CA SER A 95 -15.30 -13.74 14.71
C SER A 95 -15.59 -13.72 13.22
N GLY A 96 -16.87 -13.64 12.85
CA GLY A 96 -17.32 -13.76 11.47
C GLY A 96 -18.76 -13.31 11.28
N ASP A 97 -19.25 -13.39 10.04
CA ASP A 97 -20.63 -13.00 9.67
C ASP A 97 -21.69 -13.99 10.19
N HIS A 98 -21.37 -15.28 10.24
CA HIS A 98 -22.25 -16.34 10.73
C HIS A 98 -22.67 -16.10 12.20
N PRO A 99 -23.95 -16.33 12.59
CA PRO A 99 -24.44 -16.06 13.95
C PRO A 99 -23.58 -16.65 15.08
N THR A 100 -23.18 -17.92 14.96
CA THR A 100 -22.31 -18.58 15.95
C THR A 100 -20.93 -17.93 16.10
N LEU A 101 -20.43 -17.23 15.08
CA LEU A 101 -19.16 -16.49 15.11
C LEU A 101 -19.33 -15.02 15.55
N GLY A 102 -20.53 -14.64 16.00
CA GLY A 102 -20.77 -13.39 16.72
C GLY A 102 -21.04 -12.16 15.87
N HIS A 103 -21.28 -12.29 14.56
CA HIS A 103 -21.59 -11.18 13.65
C HIS A 103 -20.57 -10.03 13.71
N TRP A 104 -19.27 -10.35 13.59
CA TRP A 104 -18.14 -9.41 13.64
C TRP A 104 -17.98 -8.60 14.95
N GLN A 105 -18.72 -8.93 16.01
CA GLN A 105 -18.65 -8.21 17.29
C GLN A 105 -17.65 -8.86 18.25
N LEU A 106 -16.67 -8.10 18.73
CA LEU A 106 -15.59 -8.57 19.60
C LEU A 106 -16.10 -9.31 20.86
N GLU A 107 -17.12 -8.76 21.53
CA GLU A 107 -17.72 -9.36 22.73
C GLU A 107 -18.41 -10.70 22.45
N LYS A 108 -18.83 -10.94 21.19
CA LYS A 108 -19.47 -12.18 20.73
C LYS A 108 -18.51 -13.14 20.03
N ALA A 109 -17.26 -12.75 19.78
CA ALA A 109 -16.24 -13.61 19.19
C ALA A 109 -16.03 -14.89 20.04
N LEU A 110 -15.66 -16.00 19.42
CA LEU A 110 -15.44 -17.27 20.12
C LEU A 110 -13.96 -17.45 20.49
N PRO A 111 -13.59 -17.51 21.79
CA PRO A 111 -12.20 -17.76 22.19
C PRO A 111 -11.73 -19.15 21.76
N LEU A 112 -10.50 -19.22 21.25
CA LEU A 112 -9.80 -20.48 20.99
C LEU A 112 -9.18 -20.99 22.32
N LYS A 113 -8.83 -22.28 22.33
CA LYS A 113 -8.11 -22.95 23.40
C LYS A 113 -6.65 -23.18 22.98
N GLU A 114 -5.74 -23.03 23.94
CA GLU A 114 -4.32 -23.33 23.79
C GLU A 114 -4.10 -24.84 23.58
N GLN A 115 -3.10 -25.20 22.77
CA GLN A 115 -2.64 -26.59 22.57
C GLN A 115 -1.27 -26.87 23.20
N ASP A 116 -0.45 -25.83 23.41
CA ASP A 116 0.96 -25.97 23.75
C ASP A 116 1.43 -24.94 24.82
N LYS A 117 2.53 -25.24 25.50
CA LYS A 117 3.06 -24.38 26.58
C LYS A 117 3.72 -23.08 26.11
N ALA A 118 4.10 -22.96 24.84
CA ALA A 118 4.58 -21.70 24.27
C ALA A 118 3.44 -20.80 23.75
N ARG A 119 2.18 -21.27 23.84
CA ARG A 119 0.96 -20.54 23.44
C ARG A 119 0.97 -20.12 21.98
N THR A 120 1.58 -20.95 21.12
CA THR A 120 1.72 -20.71 19.67
C THR A 120 0.64 -21.39 18.85
N LYS A 121 0.06 -22.49 19.34
CA LYS A 121 -0.94 -23.32 18.64
C LYS A 121 -2.27 -23.27 19.38
N TRP A 122 -3.33 -22.97 18.64
CA TRP A 122 -4.65 -22.64 19.15
C TRP A 122 -5.74 -23.38 18.36
N TYR A 123 -6.86 -23.72 19.00
CA TYR A 123 -7.98 -24.35 18.31
C TYR A 123 -9.35 -24.02 18.90
N LEU A 124 -10.38 -24.11 18.06
CA LEU A 124 -11.78 -24.08 18.46
C LEU A 124 -12.53 -25.23 17.76
N ARG A 125 -13.46 -25.87 18.48
CA ARG A 125 -14.41 -26.84 17.90
C ARG A 125 -15.81 -26.30 18.14
N VAL A 126 -16.60 -26.13 17.07
CA VAL A 126 -17.91 -25.47 17.13
C VAL A 126 -18.86 -26.02 16.08
N TRP A 127 -20.14 -26.11 16.44
CA TRP A 127 -21.21 -26.45 15.51
C TRP A 127 -21.65 -25.21 14.72
N ILE A 128 -21.58 -25.29 13.40
CA ILE A 128 -21.94 -24.22 12.46
C ILE A 128 -23.01 -24.78 11.51
N CYS A 129 -24.00 -23.97 11.12
CA CYS A 129 -24.93 -24.37 10.07
C CYS A 129 -24.20 -24.34 8.73
N ALA A 130 -24.31 -25.40 7.93
CA ALA A 130 -23.74 -25.43 6.59
C ALA A 130 -24.47 -24.43 5.65
N SER A 131 -24.05 -23.17 5.66
CA SER A 131 -24.43 -22.16 4.68
C SER A 131 -23.66 -22.37 3.36
N GLN A 132 -24.07 -21.64 2.31
CA GLN A 132 -23.37 -21.64 1.01
C GLN A 132 -21.93 -21.11 1.15
N ARG A 133 -21.73 -20.11 2.01
CA ARG A 133 -20.45 -19.56 2.46
C ARG A 133 -20.62 -18.87 3.82
N PHE A 134 -19.52 -18.69 4.54
CA PHE A 134 -19.41 -17.71 5.63
C PHE A 134 -18.00 -17.12 5.67
N TYR A 135 -17.85 -15.94 6.27
CA TYR A 135 -16.61 -15.18 6.37
C TYR A 135 -16.17 -15.03 7.83
N TYR A 136 -14.86 -15.06 8.08
CA TYR A 136 -14.29 -14.96 9.43
C TYR A 136 -12.89 -14.31 9.45
N ARG A 137 -12.46 -13.89 10.64
CA ARG A 137 -11.12 -13.37 10.97
C ARG A 137 -10.75 -13.81 12.39
N TYR A 138 -9.46 -13.97 12.64
CA TYR A 138 -8.93 -14.13 14.00
C TYR A 138 -8.60 -12.76 14.64
N VAL A 139 -8.66 -12.72 15.96
CA VAL A 139 -8.33 -11.54 16.79
C VAL A 139 -7.56 -11.95 18.03
N ILE A 140 -6.67 -11.06 18.50
CA ILE A 140 -6.06 -11.11 19.84
C ILE A 140 -6.74 -10.04 20.70
N PHE A 141 -7.22 -10.44 21.87
CA PHE A 141 -7.86 -9.56 22.83
C PHE A 141 -7.36 -9.86 24.24
N SER A 142 -7.35 -8.88 25.13
CA SER A 142 -7.24 -9.12 26.56
C SER A 142 -8.54 -8.77 27.29
N LYS A 143 -8.59 -9.05 28.60
CA LYS A 143 -9.73 -8.67 29.45
C LYS A 143 -9.28 -7.61 30.44
N ASN A 144 -10.03 -6.52 30.57
CA ASN A 144 -9.81 -5.57 31.66
C ASN A 144 -10.36 -6.12 32.99
N SER A 145 -10.07 -5.42 34.08
CA SER A 145 -10.62 -5.68 35.42
C SER A 145 -12.16 -5.78 35.52
N GLN A 146 -12.92 -5.23 34.56
CA GLN A 146 -14.39 -5.37 34.47
C GLN A 146 -14.83 -6.60 33.64
N GLY A 147 -13.89 -7.43 33.17
CA GLY A 147 -14.14 -8.59 32.32
C GLY A 147 -14.49 -8.28 30.85
N LYS A 148 -14.47 -7.01 30.46
CA LYS A 148 -14.73 -6.55 29.08
C LYS A 148 -13.55 -6.89 28.18
N ARG A 149 -13.84 -7.17 26.91
CA ARG A 149 -12.80 -7.53 25.94
C ARG A 149 -12.19 -6.29 25.31
N VAL A 150 -10.88 -6.15 25.41
CA VAL A 150 -10.12 -5.07 24.77
C VAL A 150 -9.36 -5.63 23.58
N LEU A 151 -9.65 -5.12 22.38
CA LEU A 151 -8.94 -5.53 21.15
C LEU A 151 -7.47 -5.11 21.23
N ARG A 152 -6.56 -6.06 21.02
CA ARG A 152 -5.11 -5.81 20.97
C ARG A 152 -4.63 -5.78 19.53
N SER A 153 -4.92 -6.83 18.75
CA SER A 153 -4.68 -6.85 17.29
C SER A 153 -5.62 -7.80 16.55
N TRP A 154 -5.71 -7.65 15.22
CA TRP A 154 -6.59 -8.45 14.37
C TRP A 154 -6.10 -8.57 12.92
N GLU A 155 -6.66 -9.53 12.20
CA GLU A 155 -6.40 -9.78 10.77
C GLU A 155 -7.06 -8.69 9.91
N GLY A 156 -6.31 -7.63 9.59
CA GLY A 156 -6.83 -6.42 8.92
C GLY A 156 -6.96 -6.51 7.38
N GLN A 157 -6.68 -7.66 6.76
CA GLN A 157 -6.70 -7.84 5.28
C GLN A 157 -7.97 -7.29 4.63
N ARG A 158 -7.86 -6.76 3.41
CA ARG A 158 -9.03 -6.33 2.60
C ARG A 158 -10.03 -7.49 2.45
N VAL A 159 -9.54 -8.70 2.24
CA VAL A 159 -10.36 -9.93 2.13
C VAL A 159 -10.32 -10.72 3.44
N ALA A 160 -11.48 -10.87 4.10
CA ALA A 160 -11.63 -11.77 5.24
C ALA A 160 -11.54 -13.25 4.81
N ARG A 161 -11.09 -14.15 5.69
CA ARG A 161 -11.12 -15.60 5.45
C ARG A 161 -12.55 -16.05 5.15
N MET A 162 -12.72 -17.06 4.32
CA MET A 162 -14.02 -17.51 3.83
C MET A 162 -14.00 -19.03 3.64
N LEU A 163 -15.12 -19.69 3.90
CA LEU A 163 -15.27 -21.13 3.72
C LEU A 163 -16.54 -21.42 2.91
N GLN A 164 -16.38 -22.10 1.77
CA GLN A 164 -17.50 -22.60 0.95
C GLN A 164 -17.92 -24.00 1.37
N THR A 165 -19.15 -24.40 1.03
CA THR A 165 -19.74 -25.68 1.46
C THR A 165 -18.89 -26.91 1.13
N TYR A 166 -18.11 -26.94 0.04
CA TYR A 166 -17.23 -28.06 -0.29
C TYR A 166 -15.90 -28.07 0.51
N GLU A 167 -15.43 -26.91 0.98
CA GLU A 167 -14.19 -26.74 1.76
C GLU A 167 -14.40 -27.09 3.23
N ILE A 168 -15.64 -26.95 3.68
CA ILE A 168 -16.09 -27.33 5.01
C ILE A 168 -15.87 -28.83 5.27
N TYR A 169 -15.96 -29.69 4.25
CA TYR A 169 -15.74 -31.15 4.33
C TYR A 169 -14.27 -31.58 4.14
N ARG A 170 -13.35 -30.68 3.75
CA ARG A 170 -11.92 -31.01 3.68
C ARG A 170 -11.32 -31.02 5.08
N SER A 171 -10.29 -31.84 5.29
CA SER A 171 -9.48 -31.84 6.52
C SER A 171 -9.06 -30.40 6.85
N PRO A 172 -9.39 -29.86 8.03
CA PRO A 172 -9.06 -28.48 8.37
C PRO A 172 -7.55 -28.34 8.51
N GLY A 173 -6.96 -27.58 7.59
CA GLY A 173 -5.56 -27.15 7.70
C GLY A 173 -5.33 -26.25 8.90
N VAL A 174 -4.06 -25.90 9.12
CA VAL A 174 -3.66 -24.91 10.13
C VAL A 174 -3.65 -23.53 9.46
N ASP A 175 -4.54 -22.64 9.89
CA ASP A 175 -4.46 -21.21 9.57
C ASP A 175 -3.19 -20.62 10.24
N ILE A 176 -2.52 -19.67 9.58
CA ILE A 176 -1.45 -18.88 10.20
C ILE A 176 -2.04 -17.52 10.59
N PHE A 177 -1.92 -17.12 11.85
CA PHE A 177 -2.50 -15.86 12.34
C PHE A 177 -1.88 -14.65 11.64
N GLY A 178 -2.75 -13.79 11.11
CA GLY A 178 -2.35 -12.66 10.30
C GLY A 178 -2.09 -12.99 8.84
N GLU A 179 -2.34 -14.21 8.36
CA GLU A 179 -2.08 -14.63 6.97
C GLU A 179 -3.32 -15.26 6.32
N ALA A 180 -4.07 -14.45 5.57
CA ALA A 180 -5.28 -14.87 4.85
C ALA A 180 -5.05 -14.71 3.34
N TYR A 181 -5.29 -15.78 2.56
CA TYR A 181 -5.10 -15.82 1.11
C TYR A 181 -3.74 -15.23 0.64
N PRO A 182 -2.61 -15.90 0.93
CA PRO A 182 -1.27 -15.34 0.69
C PRO A 182 -0.94 -15.03 -0.78
N ILE A 183 -1.71 -15.57 -1.73
CA ILE A 183 -1.54 -15.38 -3.18
C ILE A 183 -2.67 -14.55 -3.83
N SER A 184 -3.49 -13.82 -3.05
CA SER A 184 -4.62 -13.06 -3.56
C SER A 184 -4.47 -11.56 -3.31
N VAL A 185 -4.90 -10.74 -4.27
CA VAL A 185 -4.90 -9.27 -4.16
C VAL A 185 -5.74 -8.84 -2.95
N GLY A 186 -5.12 -8.18 -1.98
CA GLY A 186 -5.76 -7.79 -0.72
C GLY A 186 -5.89 -8.90 0.34
N GLY A 187 -5.23 -10.05 0.12
CA GLY A 187 -4.90 -11.05 1.14
C GLY A 187 -3.50 -10.77 1.73
N GLY A 188 -2.67 -11.80 1.83
CA GLY A 188 -1.29 -11.69 2.32
C GLY A 188 -1.15 -11.73 3.85
N PHE A 189 0.07 -11.45 4.34
CA PHE A 189 0.31 -11.26 5.77
C PHE A 189 0.05 -9.81 6.18
N TYR A 190 -0.96 -9.59 7.03
CA TYR A 190 -1.32 -8.27 7.51
C TYR A 190 -2.01 -8.32 8.88
N LEU A 191 -1.65 -7.40 9.77
CA LEU A 191 -2.18 -7.28 11.13
C LEU A 191 -2.32 -5.81 11.52
N GLU A 192 -3.45 -5.44 12.12
CA GLU A 192 -3.69 -4.11 12.65
C GLU A 192 -3.85 -4.13 14.17
N ARG A 193 -3.51 -3.03 14.86
CA ARG A 193 -3.93 -2.81 16.25
C ARG A 193 -5.39 -2.40 16.36
N GLY A 194 -6.02 -2.82 17.45
CA GLY A 194 -7.36 -2.37 17.82
C GLY A 194 -7.48 -0.86 18.06
N TRP A 195 -8.73 -0.39 18.07
CA TRP A 195 -9.12 0.98 18.44
C TRP A 195 -9.63 1.03 19.89
N LEU A 196 -9.74 2.23 20.45
CA LEU A 196 -10.18 2.44 21.83
C LEU A 196 -11.68 2.12 22.00
N GLN A 197 -11.98 1.29 23.02
CA GLN A 197 -13.34 0.89 23.37
C GLN A 197 -13.63 1.06 24.87
N TYR A 198 -12.79 0.46 25.72
CA TYR A 198 -12.92 0.46 27.20
C TYR A 198 -11.66 0.95 27.92
N GLU A 199 -10.74 1.55 27.15
CA GLU A 199 -9.51 2.20 27.63
C GLU A 199 -9.49 3.62 27.08
N TYR A 200 -8.81 4.52 27.79
CA TYR A 200 -8.33 5.79 27.24
C TYR A 200 -6.81 5.79 27.15
N VAL A 201 -6.26 6.69 26.35
CA VAL A 201 -4.82 6.85 26.13
C VAL A 201 -4.37 8.23 26.61
N ILE A 202 -3.23 8.26 27.30
CA ILE A 202 -2.41 9.46 27.49
C ILE A 202 -1.19 9.33 26.58
N GLU A 203 -0.92 10.32 25.73
CA GLU A 203 0.39 10.44 25.06
C GLU A 203 1.22 11.53 25.76
N LEU A 204 2.43 11.18 26.21
CA LEU A 204 3.42 12.13 26.74
C LEU A 204 4.55 12.29 25.71
N LYS A 205 4.79 13.52 25.26
CA LYS A 205 5.44 13.78 23.97
C LYS A 205 6.70 14.63 24.09
N PHE A 206 7.84 14.04 23.80
CA PHE A 206 9.08 14.74 23.47
C PHE A 206 9.04 15.02 21.95
N VAL A 207 8.51 16.19 21.58
CA VAL A 207 8.20 16.59 20.18
C VAL A 207 8.65 18.02 19.87
N TRP A 208 9.43 18.65 20.75
CA TRP A 208 10.05 19.96 20.60
C TRP A 208 11.57 19.82 20.68
N GLN A 209 12.30 20.88 20.29
CA GLN A 209 13.77 20.88 20.32
C GLN A 209 14.31 20.58 21.72
N ASP A 210 13.76 21.25 22.75
CA ASP A 210 14.16 21.13 24.15
C ASP A 210 12.98 20.74 25.05
N HIS A 211 13.29 19.92 26.05
CA HIS A 211 12.31 19.40 27.03
C HIS A 211 12.86 19.28 28.46
N ILE A 212 14.17 19.02 28.62
CA ILE A 212 14.81 18.74 29.92
C ILE A 212 15.92 19.76 30.13
N ALA A 213 15.78 20.60 31.16
CA ALA A 213 16.79 21.54 31.60
C ALA A 213 17.28 21.15 33.00
N ILE A 214 18.56 20.80 33.15
CA ILE A 214 19.18 20.40 34.42
C ILE A 214 20.41 21.29 34.66
N SER A 215 20.54 21.83 35.86
CA SER A 215 21.64 22.73 36.21
C SER A 215 23.01 22.05 36.06
N GLY A 216 23.97 22.73 35.43
CA GLY A 216 25.31 22.22 35.16
C GLY A 216 25.42 21.16 34.04
N MET A 217 24.32 20.79 33.37
CA MET A 217 24.34 19.89 32.22
C MET A 217 24.36 20.65 30.89
N ALA A 218 25.09 20.13 29.89
CA ALA A 218 25.03 20.65 28.52
C ALA A 218 23.72 20.25 27.83
N SER A 219 23.20 21.11 26.95
CA SER A 219 21.96 20.86 26.19
C SER A 219 22.00 19.56 25.37
N ASN A 220 23.15 19.23 24.79
CA ASN A 220 23.38 18.02 24.00
C ASN A 220 23.59 16.74 24.83
N ALA A 221 23.33 16.77 26.13
CA ALA A 221 23.47 15.62 27.01
C ALA A 221 22.58 14.44 26.59
N LYS A 222 23.07 13.22 26.88
CA LYS A 222 22.45 11.97 26.45
C LYS A 222 21.82 11.27 27.64
N TYR A 223 20.50 11.10 27.55
CA TYR A 223 19.67 10.59 28.64
C TYR A 223 19.10 9.21 28.31
N ARG A 224 18.67 8.49 29.34
CA ARG A 224 17.66 7.45 29.23
C ARG A 224 16.47 7.79 30.11
N LEU A 225 15.29 7.45 29.61
CA LEU A 225 14.00 7.74 30.24
C LEU A 225 13.28 6.42 30.56
N ILE A 226 12.87 6.26 31.82
CA ILE A 226 12.00 5.19 32.29
C ILE A 226 10.70 5.82 32.80
N LEU A 227 9.54 5.33 32.35
CA LEU A 227 8.23 5.76 32.83
C LEU A 227 7.65 4.61 33.67
N THR A 228 7.00 4.92 34.79
CA THR A 228 6.46 3.90 35.71
C THR A 228 5.16 4.39 36.32
N PRO A 229 4.07 3.59 36.34
CA PRO A 229 2.90 3.90 37.15
C PRO A 229 3.23 3.72 38.63
N LEU A 230 2.68 4.57 39.50
CA LEU A 230 2.91 4.53 40.95
C LEU A 230 1.83 3.77 41.73
N ASN A 231 0.69 3.48 41.09
CA ASN A 231 -0.42 2.73 41.68
C ASN A 231 -0.28 1.23 41.38
N LEU A 232 -0.64 0.39 42.36
CA LEU A 232 -0.53 -1.08 42.31
C LEU A 232 -1.69 -1.80 41.59
N ILE A 233 -2.55 -1.07 40.88
CA ILE A 233 -3.70 -1.63 40.14
C ILE A 233 -3.29 -1.72 38.66
N ASP A 234 -2.82 -2.91 38.28
CA ASP A 234 -1.77 -3.10 37.26
C ASP A 234 -2.28 -3.25 35.81
N ASP A 235 -3.49 -2.76 35.50
CA ASP A 235 -4.08 -2.75 34.14
C ASP A 235 -3.40 -1.70 33.20
N THR A 236 -2.32 -1.03 33.63
CA THR A 236 -1.71 0.10 32.91
C THR A 236 -0.59 -0.32 31.95
N ARG A 237 -0.87 -0.29 30.66
CA ARG A 237 0.12 -0.61 29.62
C ARG A 237 0.86 0.64 29.16
N ILE A 238 2.20 0.67 29.30
CA ILE A 238 3.07 1.71 28.75
C ILE A 238 3.78 1.19 27.49
N GLU A 239 3.47 1.81 26.36
CA GLU A 239 4.25 1.70 25.13
C GLU A 239 5.10 2.95 24.93
N VAL A 240 6.18 2.81 24.17
CA VAL A 240 7.04 3.92 23.76
C VAL A 240 7.41 3.78 22.28
N SER A 241 7.47 4.90 21.59
CA SER A 241 8.08 5.03 20.27
C SER A 241 9.19 6.07 20.31
N ARG A 242 10.31 5.79 19.63
CA ARG A 242 11.40 6.74 19.37
C ARG A 242 11.60 6.80 17.87
N TYR A 243 11.58 7.99 17.30
CA TYR A 243 11.51 8.12 15.86
C TYR A 243 12.89 7.91 15.21
N ALA A 244 12.90 7.07 14.20
CA ALA A 244 14.02 6.71 13.34
C ALA A 244 13.48 6.01 12.09
N TYR A 245 14.14 6.23 10.95
CA TYR A 245 13.72 5.65 9.68
C TYR A 245 13.65 4.11 9.75
N ASN A 246 12.57 3.56 9.20
CA ASN A 246 12.22 2.14 9.23
C ASN A 246 12.24 1.46 10.63
N GLN A 247 12.08 2.24 11.72
CA GLN A 247 12.07 1.73 13.09
C GLN A 247 10.99 2.37 13.97
N SER A 248 10.33 3.41 13.48
CA SER A 248 9.35 4.21 14.23
C SER A 248 8.08 3.40 14.44
N SER A 249 7.87 2.94 15.68
CA SER A 249 6.78 2.03 16.05
C SER A 249 6.57 2.06 17.57
N PHE A 250 5.33 1.92 18.06
CA PHE A 250 5.07 1.77 19.50
C PHE A 250 5.39 0.34 19.96
N ARG A 251 6.19 0.21 21.02
CA ARG A 251 6.60 -1.08 21.62
C ARG A 251 6.54 -0.99 23.13
N ALA A 252 6.31 -2.10 23.82
CA ALA A 252 6.39 -2.17 25.28
C ALA A 252 7.75 -1.63 25.77
N GLN A 253 7.75 -0.84 26.85
CA GLN A 253 8.96 -0.17 27.32
C GLN A 253 10.04 -1.18 27.78
N ASN A 254 11.25 -1.04 27.23
CA ASN A 254 12.39 -1.84 27.65
C ASN A 254 12.84 -1.45 29.07
N GLN A 255 13.18 -2.45 29.91
CA GLN A 255 13.67 -2.26 31.29
C GLN A 255 14.85 -1.26 31.41
N ARG A 256 15.70 -1.13 30.38
CA ARG A 256 16.82 -0.17 30.35
C ARG A 256 16.41 1.25 29.93
N GLY A 257 15.12 1.53 29.73
CA GLY A 257 14.60 2.81 29.26
C GLY A 257 14.88 3.12 27.78
N VAL A 258 14.18 4.13 27.26
CA VAL A 258 14.40 4.67 25.91
C VAL A 258 15.54 5.70 25.92
N ARG A 259 16.32 5.79 24.84
CA ARG A 259 17.40 6.80 24.69
C ARG A 259 16.81 8.13 24.23
N TYR A 260 17.18 9.24 24.89
CA TYR A 260 16.75 10.59 24.54
C TYR A 260 17.96 11.56 24.44
N THR A 261 17.83 12.56 23.55
CA THR A 261 18.72 13.71 23.38
C THR A 261 17.85 14.90 22.96
N GLN A 262 18.35 16.13 23.10
CA GLN A 262 17.81 17.30 22.39
C GLN A 262 17.51 16.95 20.92
N GLY A 263 16.36 17.40 20.40
CA GLY A 263 15.89 17.12 19.03
C GLY A 263 15.48 15.67 18.70
N SER A 264 15.60 14.69 19.62
CA SER A 264 15.09 13.32 19.38
C SER A 264 13.60 13.23 19.70
N ILE A 265 12.76 12.88 18.73
CA ILE A 265 11.33 12.64 18.99
C ILE A 265 11.13 11.32 19.74
N VAL A 266 10.43 11.38 20.87
CA VAL A 266 10.04 10.23 21.71
C VAL A 266 8.61 10.43 22.20
N VAL A 267 7.74 9.45 22.02
CA VAL A 267 6.36 9.48 22.53
C VAL A 267 6.13 8.26 23.41
N PHE A 268 5.70 8.50 24.66
CA PHE A 268 5.12 7.46 25.51
C PHE A 268 3.61 7.43 25.31
N ARG A 269 3.04 6.25 25.12
CA ARG A 269 1.60 6.02 24.99
C ARG A 269 1.15 5.10 26.13
N ILE A 270 0.38 5.65 27.06
CA ILE A 270 -0.09 4.98 28.28
C ILE A 270 -1.57 4.67 28.10
N TYR A 271 -1.94 3.39 28.10
CA TYR A 271 -3.33 2.94 28.06
C TYR A 271 -3.80 2.70 29.50
N GLN A 272 -4.97 3.20 29.88
CA GLN A 272 -5.58 3.00 31.20
C GLN A 272 -7.09 2.69 31.04
N PRO A 273 -7.70 1.84 31.90
CA PRO A 273 -9.15 1.69 31.97
C PRO A 273 -9.85 3.02 32.26
N LEU A 274 -11.07 3.21 31.76
CA LEU A 274 -11.79 4.51 31.81
C LEU A 274 -11.97 5.10 33.21
N ASP A 275 -12.08 4.24 34.24
CA ASP A 275 -12.31 4.64 35.63
C ASP A 275 -11.00 4.73 36.45
N THR A 276 -9.83 4.55 35.82
CA THR A 276 -8.51 4.51 36.47
C THR A 276 -7.73 5.80 36.24
N TYR A 277 -7.06 6.30 37.28
CA TYR A 277 -6.28 7.54 37.24
C TYR A 277 -4.93 7.34 37.92
N ASN A 278 -3.92 6.92 37.16
CA ASN A 278 -2.62 6.57 37.72
C ASN A 278 -1.60 7.71 37.67
N ALA A 279 -1.02 8.03 38.82
CA ALA A 279 0.16 8.89 38.91
C ALA A 279 1.35 8.19 38.23
N LEU A 280 2.16 8.96 37.51
CA LEU A 280 3.29 8.47 36.71
C LEU A 280 4.59 9.10 37.21
N ARG A 281 5.66 8.31 37.25
CA ARG A 281 7.02 8.77 37.53
C ARG A 281 7.89 8.59 36.30
N LEU A 282 8.60 9.65 35.92
CA LEU A 282 9.62 9.64 34.88
C LEU A 282 11.01 9.69 35.53
N SER A 283 11.71 8.57 35.56
CA SER A 283 13.08 8.47 36.07
C SER A 283 14.09 8.75 34.94
N ILE A 284 15.02 9.67 35.18
CA ILE A 284 15.98 10.20 34.20
C ILE A 284 17.38 9.76 34.57
N TYR A 285 18.07 9.11 33.63
CA TYR A 285 19.42 8.55 33.81
C TYR A 285 20.41 9.19 32.84
N GLN A 286 21.64 9.43 33.27
CA GLN A 286 22.73 9.86 32.38
C GLN A 286 23.32 8.65 31.63
N VAL A 287 23.70 8.84 30.37
CA VAL A 287 24.45 7.83 29.59
C VAL A 287 25.94 8.13 29.66
N SER A 288 26.62 7.61 30.68
CA SER A 288 28.08 7.43 30.68
C SER A 288 28.47 6.09 30.03
N ARG A 289 29.76 5.80 29.82
CA ARG A 289 30.19 4.68 28.96
C ARG A 289 29.74 3.29 29.45
N ASP A 290 29.73 3.04 30.76
CA ASP A 290 29.43 1.72 31.32
C ASP A 290 28.45 1.73 32.53
N VAL A 291 28.02 2.90 33.02
CA VAL A 291 27.15 3.02 34.21
C VAL A 291 25.92 3.89 33.95
N GLN A 292 24.74 3.38 34.30
CA GLN A 292 23.49 4.14 34.37
C GLN A 292 23.40 4.88 35.71
N LEU A 293 23.93 6.10 35.77
CA LEU A 293 23.74 6.99 36.92
C LEU A 293 22.33 7.60 36.85
N VAL A 294 21.55 7.46 37.92
CA VAL A 294 20.27 8.18 38.06
C VAL A 294 20.59 9.65 38.32
N LEU A 295 20.03 10.55 37.51
CA LEU A 295 20.17 12.00 37.71
C LEU A 295 19.07 12.52 38.62
N GLY A 296 17.83 12.13 38.32
CA GLY A 296 16.66 12.58 39.04
C GLY A 296 15.37 12.02 38.48
N GLU A 297 14.26 12.42 39.08
CA GLU A 297 12.92 11.94 38.76
C GLU A 297 11.92 13.09 38.71
N ALA A 298 10.98 13.03 37.77
CA ALA A 298 9.83 13.92 37.69
C ALA A 298 8.53 13.13 37.97
N TYR A 299 7.63 13.74 38.74
CA TYR A 299 6.39 13.13 39.21
C TYR A 299 5.18 13.82 38.57
N MET A 300 4.23 13.02 38.07
CA MET A 300 3.04 13.47 37.37
C MET A 300 1.80 12.92 38.07
N PHE A 301 0.98 13.81 38.61
CA PHE A 301 -0.27 13.47 39.30
C PHE A 301 -1.48 13.67 38.36
N PRO A 302 -2.55 12.84 38.47
CA PRO A 302 -3.65 12.88 37.52
C PRO A 302 -4.39 14.21 37.44
N ASP A 303 -4.44 14.97 38.54
CA ASP A 303 -5.07 16.29 38.61
C ASP A 303 -4.34 17.35 37.77
N GLN A 304 -3.06 17.13 37.42
CA GLN A 304 -2.30 18.01 36.54
C GLN A 304 -2.66 17.80 35.05
N ILE A 305 -3.23 16.63 34.71
CA ILE A 305 -3.59 16.24 33.35
C ILE A 305 -5.07 16.60 33.12
N LYS A 306 -5.32 17.79 32.57
CA LYS A 306 -6.66 18.39 32.45
C LYS A 306 -7.13 18.45 30.99
N GLY A 307 -8.37 18.02 30.76
CA GLY A 307 -8.99 18.04 29.44
C GLY A 307 -8.32 17.11 28.43
N SER A 308 -8.38 17.47 27.15
CA SER A 308 -7.91 16.62 26.04
C SER A 308 -6.45 16.86 25.63
N ARG A 309 -5.83 17.99 26.00
CA ARG A 309 -4.42 18.30 25.73
C ARG A 309 -3.90 19.35 26.70
N GLY A 310 -2.58 19.39 26.90
CA GLY A 310 -1.93 20.48 27.63
C GLY A 310 -0.41 20.36 27.59
N ILE A 311 0.24 21.12 28.48
CA ILE A 311 1.68 21.09 28.71
C ILE A 311 1.88 20.96 30.22
N LEU A 312 2.67 19.98 30.65
CA LEU A 312 3.13 19.88 32.04
C LEU A 312 4.47 20.61 32.16
N GLN A 313 4.68 21.35 33.24
CA GLN A 313 5.99 21.85 33.67
C GLN A 313 6.23 21.29 35.07
N LEU A 314 7.32 20.53 35.24
CA LEU A 314 7.52 19.69 36.42
C LEU A 314 8.97 19.81 36.91
N PRO A 315 9.21 20.01 38.22
CA PRO A 315 10.54 19.94 38.78
C PRO A 315 11.12 18.52 38.66
N ILE A 316 12.41 18.44 38.36
CA ILE A 316 13.21 17.21 38.40
C ILE A 316 13.91 17.17 39.77
N PHE A 317 13.59 16.19 40.61
CA PHE A 317 14.21 16.01 41.93
C PHE A 317 15.38 15.04 41.87
N ALA A 318 16.46 15.30 42.61
CA ALA A 318 17.58 14.36 42.72
C ALA A 318 17.17 13.07 43.46
N SER A 319 17.57 11.89 42.97
CA SER A 319 17.06 10.60 43.47
C SER A 319 17.44 10.22 44.92
N LEU A 320 18.19 11.07 45.63
CA LEU A 320 18.60 10.89 47.04
C LEU A 320 18.36 12.15 47.89
N GLN A 321 17.78 13.21 47.33
CA GLN A 321 17.57 14.51 47.99
C GLN A 321 16.31 15.18 47.42
N ASN A 322 15.39 15.68 48.25
CA ASN A 322 14.22 16.45 47.81
C ASN A 322 14.58 17.88 47.31
N LEU A 323 15.68 17.99 46.58
CA LEU A 323 16.18 19.19 45.93
C LEU A 323 15.81 19.13 44.44
N ALA A 324 15.14 20.17 43.94
CA ALA A 324 14.92 20.33 42.51
C ALA A 324 16.24 20.74 41.84
N ILE A 325 16.69 19.94 40.86
CA ILE A 325 17.94 20.13 40.11
C ILE A 325 17.71 20.64 38.68
N GLY A 326 16.44 20.74 38.27
CA GLY A 326 16.04 21.11 36.92
C GLY A 326 14.52 21.11 36.73
N GLU A 327 14.09 21.33 35.50
CA GLU A 327 12.69 21.26 35.06
C GLU A 327 12.57 20.37 33.82
N ILE A 328 11.45 19.65 33.71
CA ILE A 328 10.99 19.06 32.46
C ILE A 328 9.67 19.72 32.02
N THR A 329 9.64 20.17 30.76
CA THR A 329 8.42 20.60 30.08
C THR A 329 7.94 19.49 29.14
N LEU A 330 6.68 19.06 29.27
CA LEU A 330 6.16 17.85 28.63
C LEU A 330 4.72 18.05 28.09
N PRO A 331 4.56 18.30 26.78
CA PRO A 331 3.27 18.28 26.09
C PRO A 331 2.55 16.93 26.23
N TYR A 332 1.24 16.98 26.45
CA TYR A 332 0.40 15.79 26.55
C TYR A 332 -0.88 15.86 25.71
N LEU A 333 -1.39 14.68 25.39
CA LEU A 333 -2.65 14.42 24.70
C LEU A 333 -3.44 13.38 25.51
N VAL A 334 -4.76 13.54 25.64
CA VAL A 334 -5.64 12.54 26.25
C VAL A 334 -6.71 12.15 25.22
N VAL A 335 -6.70 10.89 24.81
CA VAL A 335 -7.59 10.33 23.79
C VAL A 335 -8.58 9.38 24.43
N GLN A 336 -9.86 9.71 24.37
CA GLN A 336 -10.97 8.89 24.85
C GLN A 336 -11.57 8.04 23.71
N PRO A 337 -12.24 6.91 23.99
CA PRO A 337 -12.95 6.14 22.97
C PRO A 337 -14.11 6.96 22.35
N MET A 338 -14.57 6.54 21.17
CA MET A 338 -15.72 7.18 20.50
C MET A 338 -17.01 7.00 21.32
N PRO A 339 -17.84 8.04 21.51
CA PRO A 339 -19.18 7.87 22.04
C PRO A 339 -20.01 6.99 21.07
N LYS A 340 -20.55 5.87 21.58
CA LYS A 340 -21.23 4.80 20.83
C LYS A 340 -20.32 4.04 19.84
N VAL A 341 -19.30 3.37 20.38
CA VAL A 341 -18.36 2.47 19.66
C VAL A 341 -19.06 1.35 18.85
N GLU A 342 -20.31 1.02 19.17
CA GLU A 342 -21.11 -0.10 18.61
C GLU A 342 -21.21 -0.14 17.07
N ALA A 343 -20.98 0.97 16.38
CA ALA A 343 -20.91 1.02 14.92
C ALA A 343 -19.65 0.33 14.33
N GLY A 344 -18.54 0.30 15.07
CA GLY A 344 -17.30 -0.36 14.67
C GLY A 344 -17.36 -1.87 14.88
N ASN A 345 -16.96 -2.65 13.87
CA ASN A 345 -16.99 -4.11 13.89
C ASN A 345 -15.85 -4.70 13.07
N LEU A 346 -15.55 -5.99 13.26
CA LEU A 346 -14.39 -6.68 12.70
C LEU A 346 -14.53 -7.07 11.20
N ARG A 347 -15.47 -6.51 10.43
CA ARG A 347 -15.72 -6.94 9.04
C ARG A 347 -14.61 -6.53 8.07
N ALA A 348 -14.22 -5.26 8.08
CA ALA A 348 -13.24 -4.68 7.15
C ALA A 348 -12.55 -3.43 7.74
N SER A 349 -11.30 -3.22 7.35
CA SER A 349 -10.56 -1.97 7.51
C SER A 349 -10.30 -1.36 6.14
N PHE A 350 -10.24 -0.03 6.08
CA PHE A 350 -9.59 0.69 4.98
C PHE A 350 -8.52 1.67 5.51
N HIS A 351 -8.05 1.50 6.75
CA HIS A 351 -7.16 2.45 7.42
C HIS A 351 -5.81 2.68 6.70
N HIS A 352 -5.31 1.64 6.04
CA HIS A 352 -4.13 1.67 5.17
C HIS A 352 -4.48 1.28 3.73
N TYR A 353 -5.74 1.47 3.31
CA TYR A 353 -6.15 1.09 1.97
C TYR A 353 -5.76 2.16 0.95
N TRP A 354 -4.75 1.81 0.15
CA TRP A 354 -4.40 2.46 -1.10
C TRP A 354 -4.10 1.36 -2.13
N PRO A 355 -4.75 1.33 -3.30
CA PRO A 355 -4.38 0.41 -4.36
C PRO A 355 -3.03 0.76 -4.99
N ASP A 356 -2.14 -0.23 -5.05
CA ASP A 356 -0.80 -0.10 -5.65
C ASP A 356 -0.83 0.22 -7.16
N ASN A 357 -2.01 0.08 -7.78
CA ASN A 357 -2.27 0.32 -9.20
C ASN A 357 -3.19 1.54 -9.46
N TRP A 358 -3.42 2.41 -8.47
CA TRP A 358 -4.03 3.72 -8.74
C TRP A 358 -2.99 4.64 -9.41
N PRO A 359 -3.40 5.44 -10.42
CA PRO A 359 -2.56 6.51 -10.94
C PRO A 359 -2.39 7.62 -9.89
N THR A 360 -1.57 8.62 -10.20
CA THR A 360 -1.64 9.95 -9.56
C THR A 360 -3.09 10.43 -9.57
N LEU A 361 -3.62 10.90 -8.43
CA LEU A 361 -5.01 11.36 -8.31
C LEU A 361 -5.08 12.88 -8.19
N ASP A 362 -5.96 13.50 -8.97
CA ASP A 362 -6.17 14.95 -8.95
C ASP A 362 -7.04 15.37 -7.77
N VAL A 363 -6.48 16.20 -6.88
CA VAL A 363 -7.17 16.69 -5.67
C VAL A 363 -7.51 18.18 -5.80
N GLY A 364 -8.77 18.48 -6.10
CA GLY A 364 -9.28 19.86 -6.17
C GLY A 364 -9.21 20.60 -4.84
N TYR A 365 -8.21 21.48 -4.69
CA TYR A 365 -7.96 22.25 -3.48
C TYR A 365 -9.08 23.27 -3.21
N ARG A 366 -9.82 23.09 -2.11
CA ARG A 366 -11.04 23.86 -1.74
C ARG A 366 -12.13 23.87 -2.82
N GLY A 367 -12.12 22.88 -3.71
CA GLY A 367 -12.84 22.90 -5.00
C GLY A 367 -11.90 23.33 -6.12
N LEU A 368 -12.32 24.28 -6.97
CA LEU A 368 -11.46 24.85 -8.02
C LEU A 368 -10.61 26.05 -7.52
N GLY A 369 -9.86 25.87 -6.42
CA GLY A 369 -8.82 26.81 -5.99
C GLY A 369 -9.29 28.05 -5.20
N ALA A 370 -8.32 28.90 -4.84
CA ALA A 370 -8.44 29.90 -3.77
C ALA A 370 -9.04 31.26 -4.22
N SER A 371 -10.34 31.26 -4.55
CA SER A 371 -11.08 32.43 -5.10
C SER A 371 -10.94 33.74 -4.31
N TYR A 372 -10.73 33.69 -3.00
CA TYR A 372 -10.57 34.89 -2.16
C TYR A 372 -9.22 35.58 -2.35
N PHE A 373 -8.21 34.89 -2.87
CA PHE A 373 -6.84 35.39 -2.97
C PHE A 373 -6.34 35.47 -4.41
N GLN A 374 -6.68 34.49 -5.25
CA GLN A 374 -6.41 34.50 -6.70
C GLN A 374 -7.55 35.20 -7.47
N SER A 375 -7.38 35.46 -8.77
CA SER A 375 -8.36 36.18 -9.61
C SER A 375 -8.81 35.39 -10.85
N SER A 376 -8.36 34.15 -10.98
CA SER A 376 -8.58 33.26 -12.12
C SER A 376 -9.87 32.43 -12.03
N THR A 377 -10.50 32.36 -10.85
CA THR A 377 -11.58 31.39 -10.57
C THR A 377 -12.92 32.11 -10.36
N SER A 378 -13.96 31.64 -11.06
CA SER A 378 -15.29 32.25 -11.08
C SER A 378 -16.24 31.71 -9.99
N LEU A 379 -15.89 30.59 -9.37
CA LEU A 379 -16.66 29.95 -8.30
C LEU A 379 -16.04 30.26 -6.94
N THR A 380 -16.88 30.35 -5.91
CA THR A 380 -16.43 30.62 -4.54
C THR A 380 -15.83 29.36 -3.90
N GLU A 381 -14.63 29.47 -3.35
CA GLU A 381 -13.95 28.38 -2.63
C GLU A 381 -14.80 27.86 -1.46
N ASN A 382 -14.61 26.58 -1.10
CA ASN A 382 -15.33 25.95 0.01
C ASN A 382 -16.87 26.01 -0.11
N THR A 383 -17.38 25.86 -1.34
CA THR A 383 -18.82 25.73 -1.65
C THR A 383 -19.11 24.46 -2.47
N ILE A 384 -20.32 23.92 -2.32
CA ILE A 384 -20.78 22.72 -3.05
C ILE A 384 -20.73 22.92 -4.57
N GLU A 385 -21.01 24.13 -5.07
CA GLU A 385 -20.89 24.45 -6.49
C GLU A 385 -19.44 24.35 -7.00
N SER A 386 -18.46 24.77 -6.20
CA SER A 386 -17.03 24.64 -6.53
C SER A 386 -16.56 23.17 -6.50
N TYR A 387 -17.00 22.38 -5.51
CA TYR A 387 -16.69 20.94 -5.47
C TYR A 387 -17.31 20.16 -6.64
N LEU A 388 -18.57 20.45 -6.99
CA LEU A 388 -19.22 19.86 -8.17
C LEU A 388 -18.58 20.29 -9.51
N ALA A 389 -17.78 21.36 -9.51
CA ALA A 389 -17.04 21.79 -10.70
C ALA A 389 -15.72 21.03 -10.89
N VAL A 390 -15.08 20.54 -9.82
CA VAL A 390 -13.92 19.64 -9.92
C VAL A 390 -14.29 18.34 -10.64
N LEU A 391 -15.43 17.74 -10.27
CA LEU A 391 -15.98 16.56 -10.96
C LEU A 391 -16.26 16.82 -12.45
N LYS A 392 -16.67 18.05 -12.83
CA LYS A 392 -16.86 18.45 -14.24
C LYS A 392 -15.53 18.66 -14.97
N ALA A 393 -14.48 19.06 -14.25
CA ALA A 393 -13.11 19.14 -14.73
C ALA A 393 -12.38 17.77 -14.73
N LYS A 394 -13.07 16.70 -14.30
CA LYS A 394 -12.59 15.30 -14.17
C LYS A 394 -11.63 15.01 -13.00
N GLY A 395 -11.42 15.92 -12.06
CA GLY A 395 -10.58 15.65 -10.89
C GLY A 395 -11.19 14.58 -9.96
N ASP A 396 -10.36 13.66 -9.45
CA ASP A 396 -10.77 12.49 -8.69
C ASP A 396 -11.28 12.80 -7.29
N MET A 397 -10.72 13.83 -6.65
CA MET A 397 -10.98 14.18 -5.26
C MET A 397 -11.17 15.68 -5.03
N VAL A 398 -11.74 16.05 -3.88
CA VAL A 398 -11.75 17.44 -3.37
C VAL A 398 -11.28 17.52 -1.92
N GLN A 399 -10.53 18.58 -1.58
CA GLN A 399 -10.14 18.90 -0.21
C GLN A 399 -11.22 19.76 0.49
N LEU A 400 -11.52 19.43 1.74
CA LEU A 400 -12.54 20.07 2.59
C LEU A 400 -11.90 20.63 3.87
N ASP A 401 -11.92 21.95 4.04
CA ASP A 401 -11.45 22.66 5.25
C ASP A 401 -12.43 22.52 6.45
N VAL A 402 -12.48 21.37 7.14
CA VAL A 402 -13.42 21.14 8.25
C VAL A 402 -12.97 21.78 9.56
N GLN A 403 -13.87 22.54 10.18
CA GLN A 403 -13.75 23.01 11.57
C GLN A 403 -15.11 23.13 12.27
N LEU A 404 -15.10 23.32 13.60
CA LEU A 404 -16.32 23.39 14.40
C LEU A 404 -16.65 24.80 14.92
N THR A 405 -17.94 25.08 14.90
CA THR A 405 -18.61 26.17 15.63
C THR A 405 -18.66 25.90 17.15
N LYS A 406 -19.04 26.92 17.93
CA LYS A 406 -19.19 26.88 19.41
C LYS A 406 -20.15 25.79 19.91
N ASP A 407 -21.20 25.52 19.16
CA ASP A 407 -22.20 24.46 19.39
C ASP A 407 -21.80 23.12 18.75
N TYR A 408 -20.54 22.96 18.35
CA TYR A 408 -19.95 21.75 17.79
C TYR A 408 -20.58 21.27 16.45
N VAL A 409 -21.20 22.17 15.68
CA VAL A 409 -21.68 21.85 14.32
C VAL A 409 -20.48 21.90 13.35
N PRO A 410 -20.19 20.81 12.60
CA PRO A 410 -19.11 20.81 11.62
C PRO A 410 -19.47 21.60 10.37
N ILE A 411 -18.62 22.57 10.03
CA ILE A 411 -18.71 23.39 8.83
C ILE A 411 -17.43 23.26 8.00
N VAL A 412 -17.50 23.68 6.74
CA VAL A 412 -16.32 23.80 5.89
C VAL A 412 -16.00 25.27 5.58
N TRP A 413 -14.78 25.70 5.93
CA TRP A 413 -14.25 27.06 5.79
C TRP A 413 -12.75 27.11 6.12
N HIS A 414 -11.94 27.77 5.28
CA HIS A 414 -10.48 27.76 5.43
C HIS A 414 -9.94 28.47 6.70
N GLY A 415 -10.38 29.70 6.99
CA GLY A 415 -9.76 30.52 8.05
C GLY A 415 -10.33 30.22 9.44
N PHE A 416 -9.53 30.32 10.51
CA PHE A 416 -10.04 30.16 11.90
C PHE A 416 -11.08 31.21 12.34
N GLY A 417 -11.33 32.22 11.49
CA GLY A 417 -12.32 33.27 11.68
C GLY A 417 -12.62 34.00 10.37
N PHE A 418 -13.33 35.12 10.48
CA PHE A 418 -13.63 36.06 9.39
C PHE A 418 -13.82 37.47 9.95
N TYR A 419 -13.80 38.49 9.07
CA TYR A 419 -14.13 39.86 9.47
C TYR A 419 -15.65 40.07 9.39
N THR A 420 -16.21 40.72 10.40
CA THR A 420 -17.64 41.04 10.49
C THR A 420 -17.84 42.50 10.92
N SER A 421 -19.04 43.01 10.71
CA SER A 421 -19.50 44.31 11.21
C SER A 421 -20.96 44.19 11.61
N ASP A 422 -21.43 45.11 12.43
CA ASP A 422 -22.80 45.09 12.93
C ASP A 422 -23.79 45.36 11.78
N ARG A 423 -25.04 44.89 11.93
CA ARG A 423 -26.00 44.79 10.80
C ARG A 423 -26.19 46.12 10.07
N ASP A 424 -26.42 47.18 10.83
CA ASP A 424 -26.78 48.50 10.32
C ASP A 424 -25.57 49.44 10.19
N ARG A 425 -24.35 48.96 10.46
CA ARG A 425 -23.12 49.77 10.35
C ARG A 425 -22.68 49.90 8.89
N SER A 426 -22.53 51.13 8.42
CA SER A 426 -21.81 51.41 7.17
C SER A 426 -20.34 51.00 7.34
N VAL A 427 -19.81 50.23 6.39
CA VAL A 427 -18.39 49.85 6.33
C VAL A 427 -17.74 50.64 5.20
N ARG A 428 -16.70 51.43 5.52
CA ARG A 428 -15.93 52.21 4.55
C ARG A 428 -14.55 51.61 4.30
N ASP A 429 -13.90 51.12 5.36
CA ASP A 429 -12.59 50.51 5.30
C ASP A 429 -12.43 49.40 6.37
N ARG A 430 -11.20 48.89 6.54
CA ARG A 430 -10.90 47.79 7.47
C ARG A 430 -11.08 48.11 8.95
N PHE A 431 -11.11 49.39 9.34
CA PHE A 431 -11.29 49.82 10.74
C PHE A 431 -12.78 49.82 11.17
N ASP A 432 -13.71 49.68 10.22
CA ASP A 432 -15.12 49.39 10.50
C ASP A 432 -15.42 47.91 10.82
N LEU A 433 -14.40 47.05 10.76
CA LEU A 433 -14.51 45.60 10.89
C LEU A 433 -13.89 45.09 12.19
N ARG A 434 -14.51 44.05 12.77
CA ARG A 434 -13.93 43.23 13.83
C ARG A 434 -13.70 41.80 13.33
N PHE A 435 -12.58 41.20 13.71
CA PHE A 435 -12.35 39.78 13.43
C PHE A 435 -13.07 38.93 14.49
N VAL A 436 -13.72 37.84 14.07
CA VAL A 436 -14.44 36.90 14.94
C VAL A 436 -14.04 35.47 14.61
N LEU A 437 -13.86 34.64 15.64
CA LEU A 437 -13.41 33.26 15.49
C LEU A 437 -14.60 32.29 15.36
N ILE A 438 -14.47 31.28 14.51
CA ILE A 438 -15.53 30.28 14.25
C ILE A 438 -15.96 29.58 15.55
N ARG A 439 -15.01 29.26 16.43
CA ARG A 439 -15.24 28.61 17.74
C ARG A 439 -16.04 29.44 18.75
N GLU A 440 -16.27 30.73 18.49
CA GLU A 440 -16.94 31.68 19.41
C GLU A 440 -18.40 31.95 19.02
N LEU A 441 -18.77 31.56 17.80
CA LEU A 441 -20.12 31.67 17.25
C LEU A 441 -20.77 30.30 17.20
N THR A 442 -22.04 30.21 17.60
CA THR A 442 -22.89 29.07 17.23
C THR A 442 -23.16 29.08 15.73
N TYR A 443 -23.56 27.95 15.15
CA TYR A 443 -23.92 27.90 13.73
C TYR A 443 -25.03 28.92 13.37
N SER A 444 -25.98 29.16 14.28
CA SER A 444 -27.02 30.17 14.07
C SER A 444 -26.48 31.62 14.06
N GLU A 445 -25.57 31.97 14.96
CA GLU A 445 -24.93 33.29 14.98
C GLU A 445 -24.02 33.50 13.76
N LEU A 446 -23.26 32.46 13.38
CA LEU A 446 -22.40 32.45 12.21
C LEU A 446 -23.18 32.64 10.90
N LYS A 447 -24.30 31.93 10.70
CA LYS A 447 -25.18 32.11 9.52
C LYS A 447 -26.01 33.40 9.57
N ALA A 448 -26.03 34.11 10.69
CA ALA A 448 -26.70 35.41 10.87
C ALA A 448 -25.75 36.63 10.79
N SER A 449 -24.44 36.39 10.63
CA SER A 449 -23.39 37.40 10.61
C SER A 449 -23.13 37.98 9.21
N ARG A 450 -22.70 39.26 9.17
CA ARG A 450 -22.10 39.84 7.96
C ARG A 450 -20.69 39.28 7.77
N VAL A 451 -20.24 39.11 6.52
CA VAL A 451 -18.97 38.43 6.20
C VAL A 451 -18.14 39.31 5.27
N PHE A 452 -16.93 39.64 5.71
CA PHE A 452 -15.97 40.45 4.96
C PHE A 452 -14.64 39.74 4.84
N ILE A 453 -13.95 39.99 3.72
CA ILE A 453 -12.63 39.46 3.41
C ILE A 453 -11.74 40.61 2.93
N LEU A 454 -10.48 40.60 3.37
CA LEU A 454 -9.48 41.60 3.01
C LEU A 454 -8.62 41.08 1.85
N LYS A 455 -8.82 41.59 0.63
CA LYS A 455 -8.11 41.17 -0.58
C LYS A 455 -7.20 42.30 -1.07
N ARG A 456 -5.89 42.15 -0.91
CA ARG A 456 -4.85 43.14 -1.31
C ARG A 456 -5.25 44.60 -0.99
N TRP A 457 -5.44 44.87 0.29
CA TRP A 457 -5.87 46.18 0.85
C TRP A 457 -7.33 46.61 0.57
N THR A 458 -8.09 45.90 -0.26
CA THR A 458 -9.54 46.15 -0.45
C THR A 458 -10.39 45.34 0.53
N VAL A 459 -11.54 45.90 0.92
CA VAL A 459 -12.60 45.20 1.68
C VAL A 459 -13.64 44.69 0.68
N GLN A 460 -14.01 43.41 0.79
CA GLN A 460 -15.09 42.81 0.00
C GLN A 460 -16.12 42.15 0.93
N GLU A 461 -17.41 42.45 0.73
CA GLU A 461 -18.52 41.86 1.49
C GLU A 461 -19.10 40.63 0.75
N TYR A 462 -19.17 39.50 1.45
CA TYR A 462 -19.69 38.21 0.99
C TYR A 462 -20.96 37.78 1.75
N THR A 463 -21.60 38.69 2.50
CA THR A 463 -22.81 38.45 3.29
C THR A 463 -23.96 37.85 2.48
N ASN A 464 -24.08 38.22 1.20
CA ASN A 464 -25.05 37.66 0.25
C ASN A 464 -24.91 36.13 0.05
N LEU A 465 -23.71 35.57 0.22
CA LEU A 465 -23.49 34.12 0.19
C LEU A 465 -23.73 33.44 1.56
N ASN A 466 -23.87 34.21 2.64
CA ASN A 466 -24.14 33.66 3.97
C ASN A 466 -25.64 33.47 4.22
N VAL A 467 -26.45 34.44 3.80
CA VAL A 467 -27.93 34.48 3.95
C VAL A 467 -28.64 33.36 3.18
N LYS A 468 -29.98 33.30 3.26
CA LYS A 468 -30.79 32.22 2.64
C LYS A 468 -31.19 32.50 1.19
N ASP A 469 -30.93 33.71 0.69
CA ASP A 469 -31.51 34.24 -0.56
C ASP A 469 -30.74 33.80 -1.83
N VAL A 470 -29.70 32.99 -1.67
CA VAL A 470 -28.97 32.32 -2.76
C VAL A 470 -29.13 30.80 -2.66
N SER A 471 -29.03 30.11 -3.81
CA SER A 471 -29.06 28.64 -3.87
C SER A 471 -28.08 28.01 -2.88
N GLN A 472 -28.52 26.98 -2.17
CA GLN A 472 -27.75 26.28 -1.12
C GLN A 472 -26.34 25.90 -1.58
N ASN A 473 -26.18 25.52 -2.86
CA ASN A 473 -24.88 25.09 -3.39
C ASN A 473 -23.83 26.22 -3.44
N ARG A 474 -24.26 27.48 -3.46
CA ARG A 474 -23.41 28.69 -3.50
C ARG A 474 -23.19 29.32 -2.13
N ARG A 475 -23.68 28.70 -1.05
CA ARG A 475 -23.60 29.29 0.29
C ARG A 475 -22.27 28.97 0.95
N ILE A 476 -21.65 30.00 1.55
CA ILE A 476 -20.45 29.86 2.37
C ILE A 476 -20.79 29.28 3.74
N PHE A 477 -19.82 28.68 4.42
CA PHE A 477 -20.01 27.86 5.62
C PHE A 477 -21.12 26.77 5.47
N PRO A 478 -21.08 25.94 4.41
CA PRO A 478 -21.93 24.75 4.35
C PRO A 478 -21.57 23.81 5.51
N LYS A 479 -22.54 23.03 6.00
CA LYS A 479 -22.23 21.96 6.95
C LYS A 479 -21.55 20.80 6.25
N LEU A 480 -20.74 20.04 6.99
CA LEU A 480 -20.12 18.82 6.47
C LEU A 480 -21.17 17.77 6.03
N SER A 481 -22.31 17.66 6.74
CA SER A 481 -23.43 16.80 6.32
C SER A 481 -24.05 17.23 4.99
N GLU A 482 -24.24 18.54 4.81
CA GLU A 482 -24.83 19.14 3.60
C GLU A 482 -23.92 18.91 2.37
N ILE A 483 -22.59 18.84 2.57
CA ILE A 483 -21.62 18.46 1.53
C ILE A 483 -21.72 16.97 1.20
N TYR A 484 -21.75 16.09 2.20
CA TYR A 484 -21.89 14.65 1.96
C TYR A 484 -23.20 14.33 1.21
N GLU A 485 -24.31 14.94 1.59
CA GLU A 485 -25.62 14.76 0.96
C GLU A 485 -25.68 15.28 -0.49
N ALA A 486 -24.91 16.33 -0.83
CA ALA A 486 -24.94 16.97 -2.15
C ALA A 486 -23.88 16.45 -3.15
N LEU A 487 -22.76 15.87 -2.68
CA LEU A 487 -21.70 15.34 -3.54
C LEU A 487 -21.88 13.84 -3.85
N PRO A 488 -21.70 13.40 -5.11
CA PRO A 488 -21.80 11.98 -5.48
C PRO A 488 -20.87 11.07 -4.69
N ASN A 489 -21.31 9.85 -4.39
CA ASN A 489 -20.50 8.82 -3.69
C ASN A 489 -19.26 8.35 -4.48
N THR A 490 -19.12 8.74 -5.76
CA THR A 490 -17.96 8.43 -6.60
C THR A 490 -16.84 9.46 -6.51
N LEU A 491 -17.13 10.68 -6.05
CA LEU A 491 -16.12 11.74 -5.88
C LEU A 491 -15.39 11.54 -4.55
N GLY A 492 -14.06 11.44 -4.58
CA GLY A 492 -13.27 11.24 -3.38
C GLY A 492 -13.18 12.50 -2.51
N LEU A 493 -13.15 12.34 -1.19
CA LEU A 493 -13.10 13.47 -0.24
C LEU A 493 -11.88 13.41 0.67
N LEU A 494 -11.03 14.43 0.62
CA LEU A 494 -9.94 14.64 1.56
C LEU A 494 -10.40 15.63 2.64
N VAL A 495 -10.69 15.10 3.82
CA VAL A 495 -11.33 15.81 4.94
C VAL A 495 -10.25 16.37 5.86
N GLU A 496 -9.81 17.60 5.62
CA GLU A 496 -8.84 18.28 6.49
C GLU A 496 -9.54 18.76 7.76
N ILE A 497 -9.19 18.16 8.91
CA ILE A 497 -9.63 18.66 10.21
C ILE A 497 -8.67 19.74 10.68
N LYS A 498 -9.07 21.02 10.54
CA LYS A 498 -8.23 22.15 10.94
C LYS A 498 -8.17 22.29 12.46
N TRP A 499 -6.98 22.53 12.99
CA TRP A 499 -6.72 22.83 14.40
C TRP A 499 -5.44 23.68 14.53
N PRO A 500 -5.44 24.78 15.29
CA PRO A 500 -4.32 25.71 15.31
C PRO A 500 -3.08 25.13 15.98
N GLN A 501 -1.97 25.22 15.27
CA GLN A 501 -0.63 24.86 15.71
C GLN A 501 0.04 26.02 16.47
N ILE A 502 1.23 25.73 16.99
CA ILE A 502 2.15 26.70 17.58
C ILE A 502 3.35 26.76 16.63
N MET A 503 3.74 27.96 16.19
CA MET A 503 4.93 28.19 15.37
C MET A 503 6.19 27.97 16.21
N ALA A 504 7.34 27.72 15.60
CA ALA A 504 8.63 27.56 16.30
C ALA A 504 9.04 28.80 17.11
N SER A 505 8.48 29.98 16.79
CA SER A 505 8.57 31.22 17.56
C SER A 505 7.74 31.25 18.85
N GLY A 506 6.96 30.20 19.14
CA GLY A 506 6.05 30.09 20.29
C GLY A 506 4.68 30.75 20.09
N VAL A 507 4.45 31.43 18.96
CA VAL A 507 3.17 32.08 18.64
C VAL A 507 2.16 31.05 18.13
N PRO A 508 0.91 31.00 18.65
CA PRO A 508 -0.13 30.13 18.10
C PRO A 508 -0.80 30.75 16.86
N GLU A 509 -1.13 29.93 15.86
CA GLU A 509 -1.88 30.37 14.66
C GLU A 509 -3.24 30.98 15.00
N SER A 510 -3.89 30.42 16.02
CA SER A 510 -5.15 30.90 16.59
C SER A 510 -5.37 30.33 17.99
N THR A 511 -6.29 30.91 18.73
CA THR A 511 -6.74 30.36 20.02
C THR A 511 -7.77 29.25 19.77
N GLN A 512 -7.71 28.16 20.54
CA GLN A 512 -8.73 27.10 20.53
C GLN A 512 -9.18 26.74 21.94
N SER A 513 -10.49 26.75 22.16
CA SER A 513 -11.15 26.56 23.45
C SER A 513 -12.08 25.34 23.49
N LEU A 514 -12.38 24.72 22.34
CA LEU A 514 -13.20 23.51 22.27
C LEU A 514 -12.40 22.28 22.74
N ASN A 515 -13.05 21.34 23.42
CA ASN A 515 -12.45 20.05 23.79
C ASN A 515 -12.11 19.22 22.54
N LYS A 516 -10.86 18.77 22.42
CA LYS A 516 -10.32 18.09 21.22
C LYS A 516 -10.90 16.69 21.00
N ASN A 517 -11.33 15.98 22.06
CA ASN A 517 -12.07 14.72 21.89
C ASN A 517 -13.42 15.00 21.24
N THR A 518 -14.25 15.84 21.87
CA THR A 518 -15.57 16.20 21.35
C THR A 518 -15.49 16.83 19.94
N TYR A 519 -14.39 17.52 19.62
CA TYR A 519 -14.13 18.07 18.29
C TYR A 519 -13.96 16.98 17.23
N VAL A 520 -13.05 16.03 17.46
CA VAL A 520 -12.82 14.89 16.56
C VAL A 520 -14.04 13.96 16.52
N ASP A 521 -14.65 13.66 17.67
CA ASP A 521 -15.81 12.78 17.79
C ASP A 521 -17.01 13.25 16.97
N ARG A 522 -17.25 14.58 16.92
CA ARG A 522 -18.36 15.18 16.16
C ARG A 522 -18.16 15.12 14.66
N ILE A 523 -16.92 15.30 14.19
CA ILE A 523 -16.58 15.16 12.78
C ILE A 523 -16.71 13.68 12.38
N LEU A 524 -16.12 12.77 13.16
CA LEU A 524 -16.24 11.32 12.93
C LEU A 524 -17.70 10.83 12.95
N GLN A 525 -18.53 11.29 13.89
CA GLN A 525 -19.97 10.97 13.93
C GLN A 525 -20.71 11.44 12.66
N THR A 526 -20.40 12.65 12.18
CA THR A 526 -21.02 13.20 10.96
C THR A 526 -20.57 12.42 9.72
N THR A 527 -19.29 12.08 9.62
CA THR A 527 -18.74 11.29 8.51
C THR A 527 -19.25 9.85 8.50
N ILE A 528 -19.39 9.21 9.67
CA ILE A 528 -19.98 7.86 9.77
C ILE A 528 -21.47 7.88 9.39
N HIS A 529 -22.20 8.94 9.72
CA HIS A 529 -23.65 8.98 9.44
C HIS A 529 -24.00 9.34 7.99
N HIS A 530 -23.30 10.31 7.38
CA HIS A 530 -23.63 10.85 6.05
C HIS A 530 -22.58 10.53 4.98
N GLY A 531 -21.32 10.27 5.37
CA GLY A 531 -20.16 10.12 4.48
C GLY A 531 -19.65 8.68 4.29
N CYS A 532 -20.31 7.66 4.85
CA CYS A 532 -19.97 6.27 4.58
C CYS A 532 -20.29 5.87 3.12
N GLY A 533 -19.52 4.92 2.56
CA GLY A 533 -19.78 4.34 1.24
C GLY A 533 -19.19 5.10 0.05
N ARG A 534 -18.28 6.06 0.27
CA ARG A 534 -17.49 6.77 -0.75
C ARG A 534 -16.00 6.76 -0.42
N PRO A 535 -15.09 7.04 -1.38
CA PRO A 535 -13.66 7.22 -1.09
C PRO A 535 -13.47 8.44 -0.18
N LEU A 536 -12.88 8.24 1.00
CA LEU A 536 -12.73 9.30 2.00
C LEU A 536 -11.46 9.10 2.81
N ILE A 537 -10.68 10.17 2.97
CA ILE A 537 -9.43 10.21 3.72
C ILE A 537 -9.52 11.36 4.73
N PHE A 538 -9.13 11.14 5.98
CA PHE A 538 -8.94 12.24 6.93
C PHE A 538 -7.52 12.80 6.84
N ALA A 539 -7.40 14.11 6.95
CA ALA A 539 -6.12 14.81 6.95
C ALA A 539 -6.06 15.83 8.09
N SER A 540 -4.87 16.18 8.57
CA SER A 540 -4.68 17.33 9.44
C SER A 540 -3.22 17.76 9.47
N PHE A 541 -2.96 19.06 9.62
CA PHE A 541 -1.64 19.58 10.02
C PHE A 541 -1.32 19.29 11.50
N ASP A 542 -2.31 18.87 12.29
CA ASP A 542 -2.15 18.53 13.70
C ASP A 542 -1.90 17.02 13.88
N ALA A 543 -0.65 16.66 14.18
CA ALA A 543 -0.25 15.27 14.39
C ALA A 543 -0.95 14.59 15.59
N ASP A 544 -1.46 15.34 16.58
CA ASP A 544 -2.30 14.74 17.62
C ASP A 544 -3.69 14.39 17.09
N ILE A 545 -4.28 15.16 16.18
CA ILE A 545 -5.55 14.80 15.54
C ILE A 545 -5.40 13.51 14.74
N CYS A 546 -4.29 13.34 14.03
CA CYS A 546 -4.00 12.08 13.34
C CYS A 546 -3.89 10.90 14.33
N SER A 547 -3.17 11.04 15.45
CA SER A 547 -3.18 10.06 16.56
C SER A 547 -4.61 9.77 17.08
N MET A 548 -5.42 10.82 17.29
CA MET A 548 -6.77 10.69 17.84
C MET A 548 -7.71 9.93 16.91
N ILE A 549 -7.70 10.23 15.61
CA ILE A 549 -8.54 9.54 14.63
C ILE A 549 -8.14 8.06 14.55
N ARG A 550 -6.84 7.77 14.43
CA ARG A 550 -6.29 6.41 14.40
C ARG A 550 -6.66 5.56 15.62
N LEU A 551 -6.66 6.17 16.80
CA LEU A 551 -7.05 5.50 18.05
C LEU A 551 -8.56 5.37 18.21
N LYS A 552 -9.37 6.20 17.54
CA LYS A 552 -10.83 6.21 17.63
C LYS A 552 -11.54 5.29 16.63
N GLN A 553 -10.94 4.99 15.48
CA GLN A 553 -11.58 4.22 14.40
C GLN A 553 -10.58 3.51 13.45
N HIS A 554 -11.05 2.51 12.71
CA HIS A 554 -10.28 1.69 11.75
C HIS A 554 -10.87 1.70 10.32
N VAL A 555 -11.96 2.41 10.08
CA VAL A 555 -12.70 2.37 8.82
C VAL A 555 -12.06 3.27 7.76
N PHE A 556 -11.73 4.51 8.12
CA PHE A 556 -11.22 5.53 7.21
C PHE A 556 -9.70 5.69 7.35
N PRO A 557 -8.95 5.80 6.24
CA PRO A 557 -7.54 6.15 6.25
C PRO A 557 -7.29 7.58 6.74
N VAL A 558 -6.07 7.82 7.22
CA VAL A 558 -5.62 9.09 7.81
C VAL A 558 -4.25 9.46 7.26
N ILE A 559 -4.02 10.74 6.94
CA ILE A 559 -2.73 11.28 6.52
C ILE A 559 -2.30 12.48 7.35
N LEU A 560 -0.99 12.64 7.60
CA LEU A 560 -0.43 13.85 8.19
C LEU A 560 -0.17 14.90 7.11
N MET A 561 -0.82 16.05 7.19
CA MET A 561 -0.43 17.21 6.37
C MET A 561 0.75 17.93 7.01
N SER A 562 1.64 18.47 6.18
CA SER A 562 2.81 19.20 6.65
C SER A 562 3.31 20.22 5.63
N ILE A 563 3.86 21.33 6.13
CA ILE A 563 4.66 22.28 5.36
C ILE A 563 6.07 21.72 5.13
N GLY A 564 6.58 20.87 6.03
CA GLY A 564 7.96 20.39 6.01
C GLY A 564 8.93 21.56 6.21
N LYS A 565 9.94 21.65 5.34
CA LYS A 565 10.85 22.80 5.27
C LYS A 565 10.46 23.70 4.11
N SER A 566 10.16 24.96 4.42
CA SER A 566 9.78 26.00 3.45
C SER A 566 10.71 27.21 3.59
N GLN A 567 10.67 28.13 2.63
CA GLN A 567 11.19 29.50 2.78
C GLN A 567 10.07 30.55 2.86
N ILE A 568 8.80 30.14 2.71
CA ILE A 568 7.61 31.00 2.67
C ILE A 568 6.91 31.08 4.03
N TRP A 569 6.91 29.99 4.80
CA TRP A 569 6.23 29.89 6.10
C TRP A 569 7.19 29.50 7.23
N ASP A 570 6.96 30.07 8.42
CA ASP A 570 7.63 29.64 9.65
C ASP A 570 7.38 28.16 9.94
N GLU A 571 8.40 27.43 10.40
CA GLU A 571 8.24 26.04 10.85
C GLU A 571 7.31 25.97 12.08
N TYR A 572 6.50 24.90 12.19
CA TYR A 572 5.75 24.62 13.43
C TYR A 572 6.68 24.13 14.55
N MET A 573 6.29 24.35 15.81
CA MET A 573 7.04 23.93 17.00
C MET A 573 7.15 22.40 17.14
N ASP A 574 6.20 21.66 16.57
CA ASP A 574 6.16 20.20 16.64
C ASP A 574 7.09 19.57 15.59
N LEU A 575 8.22 19.01 16.07
CA LEU A 575 9.27 18.38 15.26
C LEU A 575 8.74 17.28 14.33
N ARG A 576 7.56 16.69 14.60
CA ARG A 576 6.91 15.69 13.72
C ARG A 576 6.52 16.29 12.36
N THR A 577 6.35 17.61 12.29
CA THR A 577 5.94 18.32 11.08
C THR A 577 7.08 19.06 10.38
N GLN A 578 8.15 19.46 11.07
CA GLN A 578 9.25 20.29 10.51
C GLN A 578 10.04 19.68 9.33
N SER A 579 9.87 18.40 9.00
CA SER A 579 10.53 17.80 7.83
C SER A 579 9.86 16.52 7.37
N PHE A 580 10.01 16.18 6.09
CA PHE A 580 9.45 14.97 5.52
C PHE A 580 9.86 13.69 6.25
N GLN A 581 11.14 13.57 6.63
CA GLN A 581 11.63 12.43 7.40
C GLN A 581 10.89 12.24 8.72
N GLN A 582 10.54 13.32 9.43
CA GLN A 582 9.82 13.22 10.70
C GLN A 582 8.31 13.00 10.50
N ALA A 583 7.74 13.48 9.40
CA ALA A 583 6.38 13.15 9.00
C ALA A 583 6.25 11.65 8.67
N VAL A 584 7.16 11.10 7.87
CA VAL A 584 7.27 9.66 7.55
C VAL A 584 7.48 8.81 8.81
N ASN A 585 8.33 9.26 9.73
CA ASN A 585 8.52 8.61 11.03
C ASN A 585 7.25 8.65 11.90
N PHE A 586 6.52 9.78 11.90
CA PHE A 586 5.23 9.88 12.59
C PHE A 586 4.22 8.91 12.00
N VAL A 587 4.08 8.84 10.67
CA VAL A 587 3.14 7.95 9.99
C VAL A 587 3.43 6.48 10.32
N GLN A 588 4.70 6.05 10.23
CA GLN A 588 5.09 4.68 10.60
C GLN A 588 4.83 4.41 12.10
N SER A 589 5.10 5.39 12.98
CA SER A 589 4.85 5.26 14.42
C SER A 589 3.36 5.21 14.78
N ALA A 590 2.54 5.97 14.06
CA ALA A 590 1.11 6.08 14.30
C ALA A 590 0.32 4.90 13.73
N GLU A 591 0.85 4.21 12.71
CA GLU A 591 0.12 3.23 11.88
C GLU A 591 -1.05 3.92 11.15
N ILE A 592 -0.74 4.93 10.33
CA ILE A 592 -1.69 5.61 9.44
C ILE A 592 -1.21 5.53 7.97
N LEU A 593 -2.04 5.95 7.01
CA LEU A 593 -1.81 5.70 5.59
C LEU A 593 -0.59 6.44 5.00
N GLY A 594 -0.35 7.70 5.37
CA GLY A 594 0.58 8.53 4.60
C GLY A 594 0.72 10.00 5.02
N THR A 595 1.31 10.79 4.14
CA THR A 595 1.60 12.22 4.34
C THR A 595 1.11 13.08 3.18
N ALA A 596 0.84 14.36 3.44
CA ALA A 596 0.69 15.39 2.41
C ALA A 596 1.69 16.53 2.66
N LEU A 597 2.63 16.78 1.74
CA LEU A 597 3.70 17.78 1.94
C LEU A 597 3.73 18.90 0.90
N HIS A 598 4.26 20.06 1.30
CA HIS A 598 4.47 21.17 0.37
C HIS A 598 5.56 20.84 -0.67
N VAL A 599 5.26 21.13 -1.94
CA VAL A 599 6.07 20.78 -3.11
C VAL A 599 7.54 21.28 -3.05
N GLU A 600 7.81 22.41 -2.39
CA GLU A 600 9.18 22.92 -2.11
C GLU A 600 10.13 21.87 -1.52
N ASN A 601 9.62 20.90 -0.74
CA ASN A 601 10.44 19.86 -0.13
C ASN A 601 11.11 18.94 -1.16
N PHE A 602 10.57 18.87 -2.38
CA PHE A 602 10.92 17.89 -3.42
C PHE A 602 11.54 18.48 -4.68
N GLN A 603 11.36 19.78 -4.97
CA GLN A 603 11.80 20.50 -6.19
C GLN A 603 13.31 20.39 -6.54
N ASN A 604 14.14 19.81 -5.68
CA ASN A 604 15.56 19.55 -5.94
C ASN A 604 15.99 18.12 -5.51
N LYS A 605 15.04 17.24 -5.18
CA LYS A 605 15.27 16.04 -4.35
C LYS A 605 14.26 14.91 -4.62
N HIS A 606 14.07 14.48 -5.87
CA HIS A 606 13.17 13.34 -6.19
C HIS A 606 13.47 12.08 -5.37
N GLN A 607 14.74 11.81 -5.04
CA GLN A 607 15.16 10.71 -4.14
C GLN A 607 14.50 10.73 -2.75
N LEU A 608 13.98 11.88 -2.27
CA LEU A 608 13.23 11.91 -1.02
C LEU A 608 11.92 11.14 -1.11
N VAL A 609 11.23 11.09 -2.26
CA VAL A 609 9.94 10.41 -2.41
C VAL A 609 10.01 8.94 -1.98
N ASN A 610 11.12 8.27 -2.31
CA ASN A 610 11.40 6.88 -1.90
C ASN A 610 11.31 6.67 -0.38
N LEU A 611 11.60 7.68 0.43
CA LEU A 611 11.51 7.61 1.90
C LEU A 611 10.11 7.25 2.42
N ALA A 612 9.06 7.58 1.66
CA ALA A 612 7.68 7.13 1.94
C ALA A 612 7.37 5.79 1.26
N LEU A 613 7.78 5.63 -0.01
CA LEU A 613 7.46 4.44 -0.83
C LEU A 613 8.14 3.16 -0.33
N ASP A 614 9.40 3.24 0.11
CA ASP A 614 10.15 2.17 0.80
C ASP A 614 9.38 1.59 2.01
N LEU A 615 8.54 2.42 2.64
CA LEU A 615 7.73 2.10 3.81
C LEU A 615 6.24 1.89 3.48
N GLN A 616 5.89 1.81 2.19
CA GLN A 616 4.52 1.63 1.68
C GLN A 616 3.54 2.72 2.17
N GLN A 617 4.03 3.96 2.34
CA GLN A 617 3.22 5.11 2.73
C GLN A 617 2.75 5.90 1.50
N ALA A 618 1.49 6.33 1.51
CA ALA A 618 0.99 7.25 0.48
C ALA A 618 1.62 8.65 0.64
N LEU A 619 2.00 9.26 -0.48
CA LEU A 619 2.48 10.65 -0.54
C LEU A 619 1.53 11.48 -1.41
N PHE A 620 0.98 12.53 -0.81
CA PHE A 620 0.29 13.60 -1.52
C PHE A 620 1.20 14.83 -1.57
N LEU A 621 1.14 15.58 -2.66
CA LEU A 621 1.81 16.88 -2.79
C LEU A 621 0.76 17.99 -2.79
N TRP A 622 1.12 19.14 -2.23
CA TRP A 622 0.30 20.35 -2.29
C TRP A 622 1.17 21.60 -2.45
N GLY A 623 0.61 22.67 -2.99
CA GLY A 623 1.30 23.94 -3.21
C GLY A 623 0.72 24.74 -4.36
N ASN A 624 1.10 26.01 -4.48
CA ASN A 624 0.69 26.83 -5.63
C ASN A 624 1.53 26.53 -6.89
N ASP A 625 2.73 26.01 -6.72
CA ASP A 625 3.65 25.73 -7.84
C ASP A 625 3.14 24.56 -8.70
N LEU A 626 2.27 23.71 -8.15
CA LEU A 626 1.50 22.67 -8.85
C LEU A 626 0.43 23.24 -9.82
N GLN A 627 0.47 24.54 -10.11
CA GLN A 627 -0.25 25.17 -11.23
C GLN A 627 0.60 25.19 -12.52
N ASP A 628 1.86 24.76 -12.49
CA ASP A 628 2.70 24.55 -13.68
C ASP A 628 2.60 23.09 -14.15
N GLU A 629 2.11 22.90 -15.38
CA GLU A 629 1.96 21.62 -16.07
C GLU A 629 3.31 20.85 -16.15
N HIS A 630 4.42 21.55 -16.40
CA HIS A 630 5.75 20.93 -16.47
C HIS A 630 6.26 20.49 -15.09
N LEU A 631 5.76 21.08 -13.99
CA LEU A 631 6.08 20.64 -12.63
C LEU A 631 5.18 19.48 -12.19
N LEU A 632 3.94 19.42 -12.69
CA LEU A 632 3.08 18.25 -12.53
C LEU A 632 3.69 17.04 -13.24
N GLU A 633 4.14 17.16 -14.49
CA GLU A 633 4.87 16.09 -15.23
C GLU A 633 6.11 15.57 -14.49
N GLN A 634 6.75 16.38 -13.63
CA GLN A 634 7.90 15.98 -12.80
C GLN A 634 7.52 15.26 -11.49
N PHE A 635 6.24 15.29 -11.12
CA PHE A 635 5.68 14.69 -9.90
C PHE A 635 4.55 13.68 -10.14
N GLU A 636 4.06 13.57 -11.38
CA GLU A 636 3.70 12.29 -11.98
C GLU A 636 4.97 11.42 -12.03
N VAL A 637 5.37 10.93 -10.86
CA VAL A 637 6.43 9.93 -10.75
C VAL A 637 5.95 8.73 -11.58
N ASP A 638 6.74 8.35 -12.58
CA ASP A 638 6.51 7.14 -13.39
C ASP A 638 6.69 5.89 -12.53
N VAL A 639 5.69 5.63 -11.68
CA VAL A 639 5.56 4.43 -10.86
C VAL A 639 5.06 3.32 -11.77
N THR A 640 5.99 2.84 -12.61
CA THR A 640 5.89 1.67 -13.48
C THR A 640 5.45 0.38 -12.77
N ALA A 641 5.32 0.37 -11.43
CA ALA A 641 4.65 -0.68 -10.68
C ALA A 641 3.15 -0.82 -11.06
N SER A 642 2.52 0.20 -11.64
CA SER A 642 1.13 0.13 -12.13
C SER A 642 0.89 -0.97 -13.17
N ASN A 643 1.92 -1.31 -13.98
CA ASN A 643 1.90 -2.41 -14.95
C ASN A 643 3.26 -3.13 -15.01
N THR A 644 3.62 -3.85 -13.94
CA THR A 644 4.75 -4.79 -14.01
C THR A 644 4.37 -6.04 -14.83
N TYR A 645 5.11 -6.30 -15.90
CA TYR A 645 4.97 -7.53 -16.70
C TYR A 645 5.96 -8.62 -16.30
N ALA A 646 6.83 -8.41 -15.31
CA ALA A 646 7.89 -9.36 -14.89
C ALA A 646 7.38 -10.79 -14.63
N HIS A 647 6.10 -10.96 -14.24
CA HIS A 647 5.42 -12.26 -14.12
C HIS A 647 4.07 -12.30 -14.87
N TYR A 648 3.83 -11.40 -15.82
CA TYR A 648 2.55 -11.34 -16.54
C TYR A 648 2.47 -12.45 -17.60
N TRP A 649 1.88 -13.57 -17.20
CA TRP A 649 1.45 -14.62 -18.12
C TRP A 649 0.13 -15.24 -17.62
N PRO A 650 -1.03 -14.69 -18.05
CA PRO A 650 -2.34 -15.17 -17.61
C PRO A 650 -2.52 -16.67 -17.82
N LYS A 651 -2.92 -17.39 -16.76
CA LYS A 651 -3.12 -18.86 -16.79
C LYS A 651 -4.26 -19.33 -17.72
N SER A 652 -4.98 -18.39 -18.33
CA SER A 652 -6.02 -18.57 -19.34
C SER A 652 -5.52 -18.48 -20.79
N TRP A 653 -4.27 -18.07 -21.02
CA TRP A 653 -3.65 -18.12 -22.35
C TRP A 653 -3.44 -19.58 -22.80
N PRO A 654 -3.48 -19.85 -24.12
CA PRO A 654 -3.11 -21.15 -24.68
C PRO A 654 -1.60 -21.40 -24.55
N ASN A 655 -1.14 -22.57 -24.99
CA ASN A 655 0.26 -22.72 -25.39
C ASN A 655 0.52 -21.78 -26.58
N LEU A 656 1.62 -21.03 -26.55
CA LEU A 656 2.01 -20.15 -27.66
C LEU A 656 3.03 -20.84 -28.58
N ASP A 657 2.82 -20.72 -29.89
CA ASP A 657 3.77 -21.20 -30.89
C ASP A 657 4.83 -20.12 -31.16
N VAL A 658 6.11 -20.46 -30.94
CA VAL A 658 7.25 -19.56 -31.09
C VAL A 658 8.12 -20.01 -32.26
N GLY A 659 8.41 -19.10 -33.17
CA GLY A 659 9.32 -19.36 -34.29
C GLY A 659 10.79 -19.19 -33.88
N HIS A 660 11.53 -20.29 -33.80
CA HIS A 660 12.98 -20.29 -33.51
C HIS A 660 13.73 -19.53 -34.63
N ARG A 661 14.45 -18.46 -34.28
CA ARG A 661 15.18 -17.55 -35.20
C ARG A 661 14.32 -17.02 -36.36
N GLY A 662 13.02 -16.88 -36.12
CA GLY A 662 11.99 -16.75 -37.15
C GLY A 662 11.48 -18.13 -37.57
N ASN A 663 11.78 -18.60 -38.77
CA ASN A 663 11.27 -19.89 -39.26
C ASN A 663 12.27 -21.07 -39.13
N GLY A 664 13.43 -20.86 -38.50
CA GLY A 664 14.38 -21.91 -38.14
C GLY A 664 15.71 -21.90 -38.90
N LYS A 665 16.54 -22.91 -38.59
CA LYS A 665 17.96 -23.03 -39.00
C LYS A 665 18.17 -23.07 -40.53
N SER A 666 19.09 -22.23 -41.03
CA SER A 666 19.37 -22.11 -42.48
C SER A 666 20.78 -22.55 -42.91
N TYR A 667 21.64 -23.02 -42.00
CA TYR A 667 22.99 -23.51 -42.30
C TYR A 667 23.09 -25.05 -42.31
N ILE A 668 22.04 -25.70 -42.82
CA ILE A 668 21.89 -27.15 -42.92
C ILE A 668 21.81 -27.61 -44.40
N ALA A 669 21.69 -28.91 -44.66
CA ALA A 669 21.58 -29.45 -46.02
C ALA A 669 20.28 -28.99 -46.71
N ASP A 670 19.13 -29.30 -46.10
CA ASP A 670 17.80 -28.90 -46.57
C ASP A 670 17.34 -27.60 -45.90
N ALA A 671 18.08 -26.52 -46.18
CA ALA A 671 17.81 -25.20 -45.62
C ALA A 671 16.56 -24.53 -46.20
N LEU A 672 15.95 -23.65 -45.41
CA LEU A 672 14.90 -22.73 -45.86
C LEU A 672 15.39 -21.76 -46.94
N ALA A 673 14.44 -21.20 -47.70
CA ALA A 673 14.69 -20.06 -48.58
C ALA A 673 15.14 -18.81 -47.78
N GLU A 674 14.56 -18.64 -46.60
CA GLU A 674 14.90 -17.56 -45.67
C GLU A 674 16.02 -17.94 -44.70
N ARG A 675 16.78 -16.92 -44.28
CA ARG A 675 17.92 -17.08 -43.38
C ARG A 675 17.53 -16.83 -41.94
N GLU A 676 17.90 -17.73 -41.04
CA GLU A 676 17.78 -17.55 -39.59
C GLU A 676 18.24 -16.15 -39.14
N ASN A 677 17.54 -15.56 -38.16
CA ASN A 677 17.83 -14.24 -37.62
C ASN A 677 17.80 -13.07 -38.63
N THR A 678 17.04 -13.20 -39.73
CA THR A 678 16.75 -12.11 -40.67
C THR A 678 15.29 -11.65 -40.57
N ILE A 679 15.02 -10.41 -40.96
CA ILE A 679 13.67 -9.81 -40.91
C ILE A 679 12.70 -10.59 -41.80
N ALA A 680 13.15 -11.10 -42.95
CA ALA A 680 12.36 -11.99 -43.81
C ALA A 680 11.97 -13.31 -43.11
N SER A 681 12.89 -13.92 -42.33
CA SER A 681 12.58 -15.12 -41.53
C SER A 681 11.55 -14.84 -40.43
N PHE A 682 11.68 -13.71 -39.74
CA PHE A 682 10.72 -13.28 -38.70
C PHE A 682 9.33 -12.94 -39.28
N LEU A 683 9.28 -12.25 -40.44
CA LEU A 683 8.03 -11.97 -41.15
C LEU A 683 7.38 -13.25 -41.66
N SER A 684 8.15 -14.19 -42.23
CA SER A 684 7.64 -15.48 -42.69
C SER A 684 7.02 -16.31 -41.55
N ALA A 685 7.61 -16.30 -40.35
CA ALA A 685 7.00 -16.93 -39.18
C ALA A 685 5.68 -16.25 -38.76
N HIS A 686 5.59 -14.92 -38.84
CA HIS A 686 4.35 -14.18 -38.55
C HIS A 686 3.25 -14.43 -39.59
N GLU A 687 3.60 -14.50 -40.87
CA GLU A 687 2.68 -14.88 -41.96
C GLU A 687 2.12 -16.29 -41.73
N ASN A 688 2.95 -17.23 -41.26
CA ASN A 688 2.55 -18.58 -40.83
C ASN A 688 1.94 -18.64 -39.41
N HIS A 689 1.54 -17.49 -38.84
CA HIS A 689 0.77 -17.37 -37.60
C HIS A 689 1.51 -17.76 -36.30
N ALA A 690 2.84 -17.65 -36.27
CA ALA A 690 3.58 -17.70 -35.01
C ALA A 690 3.14 -16.54 -34.08
N ASP A 691 2.99 -16.82 -32.78
CA ASP A 691 2.59 -15.82 -31.78
C ASP A 691 3.77 -14.93 -31.39
N MET A 692 4.94 -15.56 -31.32
CA MET A 692 6.22 -14.91 -31.06
C MET A 692 7.28 -15.46 -32.01
N ILE A 693 8.39 -14.74 -32.16
CA ILE A 693 9.66 -15.31 -32.63
C ILE A 693 10.67 -15.28 -31.50
N GLU A 694 11.66 -16.15 -31.57
CA GLU A 694 12.89 -16.07 -30.79
C GLU A 694 14.01 -15.47 -31.66
N LEU A 695 14.93 -14.73 -31.05
CA LEU A 695 16.10 -14.19 -31.73
C LEU A 695 17.36 -14.12 -30.84
N ASP A 696 18.52 -14.21 -31.49
CA ASP A 696 19.84 -14.29 -30.86
C ASP A 696 20.58 -12.94 -30.84
N VAL A 697 20.83 -12.31 -29.69
CA VAL A 697 21.51 -11.00 -29.61
C VAL A 697 22.98 -11.10 -29.18
N HIS A 698 23.88 -10.51 -29.98
CA HIS A 698 25.28 -10.21 -29.62
C HIS A 698 25.55 -8.70 -29.59
N LEU A 699 26.62 -8.28 -28.93
CA LEU A 699 27.24 -6.97 -29.14
C LEU A 699 28.46 -7.07 -30.07
N THR A 700 28.57 -6.13 -31.00
CA THR A 700 29.82 -5.83 -31.73
C THR A 700 30.86 -5.16 -30.83
N ALA A 701 32.11 -5.02 -31.32
CA ALA A 701 33.18 -4.33 -30.60
C ALA A 701 32.89 -2.84 -30.31
N ASP A 702 32.07 -2.18 -31.14
CA ASP A 702 31.54 -0.83 -30.92
C ASP A 702 30.24 -0.79 -30.08
N GLY A 703 29.80 -1.93 -29.54
CA GLY A 703 28.65 -2.00 -28.64
C GLY A 703 27.30 -1.83 -29.32
N VAL A 704 27.18 -2.23 -30.60
CA VAL A 704 25.92 -2.28 -31.36
C VAL A 704 25.28 -3.66 -31.16
N PRO A 705 24.03 -3.74 -30.67
CA PRO A 705 23.27 -4.99 -30.64
C PRO A 705 22.91 -5.47 -32.05
N VAL A 706 23.36 -6.67 -32.40
CA VAL A 706 23.16 -7.32 -33.71
C VAL A 706 22.59 -8.72 -33.53
N ILE A 707 21.76 -9.15 -34.48
CA ILE A 707 21.03 -10.42 -34.39
C ILE A 707 21.74 -11.52 -35.21
N TYR A 708 22.18 -12.58 -34.54
CA TYR A 708 22.89 -13.73 -35.14
C TYR A 708 23.13 -14.85 -34.11
N HIS A 709 23.13 -16.12 -34.51
CA HIS A 709 23.26 -17.23 -33.54
C HIS A 709 24.69 -17.40 -32.97
N ASP A 710 25.66 -17.79 -33.81
CA ASP A 710 26.99 -18.19 -33.35
C ASP A 710 27.80 -17.00 -32.81
N PHE A 711 28.60 -17.20 -31.77
CA PHE A 711 29.51 -16.17 -31.21
C PHE A 711 30.53 -15.60 -32.20
N GLY A 712 30.70 -16.23 -33.36
CA GLY A 712 31.57 -15.79 -34.43
C GLY A 712 31.24 -16.45 -35.76
N LEU A 713 31.87 -15.97 -36.83
CA LEU A 713 31.62 -16.38 -38.21
C LEU A 713 32.92 -16.79 -38.91
N ARG A 714 32.80 -17.58 -39.99
CA ARG A 714 33.94 -17.88 -40.87
C ARG A 714 33.96 -16.94 -42.05
N THR A 715 35.12 -16.33 -42.30
CA THR A 715 35.37 -15.32 -43.33
C THR A 715 36.61 -15.66 -44.15
N ALA A 716 36.81 -14.90 -45.23
CA ALA A 716 38.01 -14.92 -46.05
C ALA A 716 38.25 -13.52 -46.65
N PRO A 717 39.52 -13.12 -46.87
CA PRO A 717 39.87 -11.91 -47.60
C PRO A 717 39.14 -11.78 -48.96
N PRO A 718 38.84 -10.55 -49.43
CA PRO A 718 38.24 -10.32 -50.74
C PRO A 718 39.05 -10.98 -51.86
N GLY A 719 38.35 -11.59 -52.82
CA GLY A 719 38.98 -12.26 -53.99
C GLY A 719 39.67 -13.60 -53.71
N LYS A 720 39.93 -13.98 -52.45
CA LYS A 720 40.51 -15.29 -52.08
C LYS A 720 39.55 -16.42 -52.45
N GLN A 721 39.96 -17.31 -53.36
CA GLN A 721 39.18 -18.52 -53.65
C GLN A 721 39.32 -19.51 -52.48
N ILE A 722 38.20 -20.11 -52.07
CA ILE A 722 38.14 -21.06 -50.95
C ILE A 722 37.55 -22.38 -51.44
N SER A 723 38.24 -23.48 -51.17
CA SER A 723 37.81 -24.84 -51.50
C SER A 723 37.92 -25.82 -50.31
N ARG A 724 38.53 -25.41 -49.19
CA ARG A 724 38.67 -26.23 -47.98
C ARG A 724 38.46 -25.44 -46.68
N PRO A 725 37.94 -26.06 -45.60
CA PRO A 725 37.71 -25.37 -44.33
C PRO A 725 38.96 -24.77 -43.66
N ASP A 726 40.15 -25.31 -43.89
CA ASP A 726 41.41 -24.81 -43.31
C ASP A 726 41.89 -23.46 -43.88
N GLN A 727 41.22 -22.97 -44.93
CA GLN A 727 41.53 -21.69 -45.59
C GLN A 727 40.72 -20.51 -45.03
N LEU A 728 39.79 -20.78 -44.11
CA LEU A 728 38.86 -19.80 -43.51
C LEU A 728 39.41 -19.24 -42.21
N GLU A 729 39.19 -17.95 -42.00
CA GLU A 729 39.49 -17.23 -40.76
C GLU A 729 38.21 -17.19 -39.89
N TYR A 730 38.32 -17.35 -38.57
CA TYR A 730 37.18 -17.28 -37.65
C TYR A 730 37.24 -15.98 -36.84
N VAL A 731 36.16 -15.19 -36.86
CA VAL A 731 36.08 -13.87 -36.23
C VAL A 731 34.89 -13.86 -35.26
N LEU A 732 35.15 -13.56 -33.99
CA LEU A 732 34.09 -13.37 -32.98
C LEU A 732 33.40 -12.02 -33.18
N ILE A 733 32.09 -11.96 -32.96
CA ILE A 733 31.30 -10.73 -33.14
C ILE A 733 31.78 -9.63 -32.18
N LYS A 734 32.18 -10.01 -30.95
CA LYS A 734 32.72 -9.09 -29.93
C LYS A 734 34.00 -8.34 -30.33
N ASP A 735 34.75 -8.84 -31.32
CA ASP A 735 36.07 -8.31 -31.71
C ASP A 735 36.03 -7.53 -33.04
N ILE A 736 34.83 -7.28 -33.59
CA ILE A 736 34.63 -6.57 -34.85
C ILE A 736 33.55 -5.48 -34.74
N ASN A 737 33.85 -4.29 -35.27
CA ASN A 737 32.92 -3.17 -35.37
C ASN A 737 31.82 -3.43 -36.43
N TYR A 738 30.61 -2.92 -36.21
CA TYR A 738 29.45 -3.20 -37.08
C TYR A 738 29.70 -2.83 -38.56
N GLU A 739 30.35 -1.70 -38.81
CA GLU A 739 30.69 -1.26 -40.17
C GLU A 739 31.65 -2.19 -40.92
N LEU A 740 32.50 -2.94 -40.22
CA LEU A 740 33.38 -3.94 -40.83
C LEU A 740 32.68 -5.31 -40.94
N LEU A 741 31.89 -5.69 -39.94
CA LEU A 741 31.08 -6.92 -39.93
C LEU A 741 30.21 -7.03 -41.18
N LYS A 742 29.52 -5.95 -41.56
CA LYS A 742 28.67 -5.89 -42.76
C LYS A 742 29.40 -6.15 -44.09
N ARG A 743 30.74 -6.04 -44.10
CA ARG A 743 31.61 -6.18 -45.30
C ARG A 743 32.28 -7.55 -45.40
N LEU A 744 32.27 -8.36 -44.34
CA LEU A 744 32.92 -9.67 -44.34
C LEU A 744 32.23 -10.65 -45.32
N ARG A 745 33.02 -11.51 -45.96
CA ARG A 745 32.51 -12.67 -46.70
C ARG A 745 32.10 -13.76 -45.71
N ILE A 746 31.06 -14.52 -46.02
CA ILE A 746 30.38 -15.37 -45.05
C ILE A 746 30.41 -16.80 -45.53
N PHE A 747 30.97 -17.69 -44.72
CA PHE A 747 31.10 -19.11 -45.05
C PHE A 747 30.55 -20.01 -43.96
N SER A 748 29.85 -21.06 -44.36
CA SER A 748 29.46 -22.16 -43.48
C SER A 748 30.01 -23.48 -44.02
N VAL A 749 30.33 -24.41 -43.13
CA VAL A 749 30.87 -25.73 -43.47
C VAL A 749 29.77 -26.77 -43.25
N ILE A 750 29.14 -27.22 -44.34
CA ILE A 750 27.96 -28.09 -44.32
C ILE A 750 28.36 -29.44 -44.90
N ALA A 751 28.20 -30.52 -44.13
CA ALA A 751 28.68 -31.87 -44.49
C ALA A 751 30.16 -31.92 -44.95
N GLY A 752 31.01 -31.05 -44.39
CA GLY A 752 32.43 -30.90 -44.76
C GLY A 752 32.71 -30.02 -45.98
N GLN A 753 31.69 -29.61 -46.73
CA GLN A 753 31.83 -28.71 -47.88
C GLN A 753 31.76 -27.24 -47.43
N VAL A 754 32.61 -26.38 -47.99
CA VAL A 754 32.54 -24.93 -47.77
C VAL A 754 31.51 -24.31 -48.71
N ARG A 755 30.56 -23.55 -48.16
CA ARG A 755 29.56 -22.80 -48.92
C ARG A 755 29.62 -21.32 -48.55
N GLU A 756 29.80 -20.45 -49.54
CA GLU A 756 29.73 -19.00 -49.37
C GLU A 756 28.27 -18.52 -49.44
N TYR A 757 27.93 -17.51 -48.63
CA TYR A 757 26.62 -16.88 -48.55
C TYR A 757 26.74 -15.35 -48.76
N PRO A 758 25.69 -14.68 -49.29
CA PRO A 758 25.71 -13.22 -49.44
C PRO A 758 25.95 -12.51 -48.11
N SER A 759 26.94 -11.63 -48.05
CA SER A 759 27.16 -10.75 -46.89
C SER A 759 26.05 -9.70 -46.76
N HIS A 760 25.98 -9.02 -45.60
CA HIS A 760 24.99 -7.97 -45.36
C HIS A 760 25.00 -6.91 -46.47
N ASN A 761 26.17 -6.39 -46.86
CA ASN A 761 26.28 -5.39 -47.92
C ASN A 761 26.15 -5.95 -49.35
N ALA A 762 26.19 -7.28 -49.53
CA ALA A 762 26.06 -7.92 -50.85
C ALA A 762 24.62 -8.40 -51.16
N GLU A 763 23.78 -8.60 -50.13
CA GLU A 763 22.35 -8.88 -50.31
C GLU A 763 21.60 -7.56 -50.57
N PRO A 764 21.02 -7.35 -51.77
CA PRO A 764 20.38 -6.08 -52.11
C PRO A 764 19.13 -5.82 -51.26
N ARG A 765 18.33 -6.85 -51.00
CA ARG A 765 17.06 -6.76 -50.25
C ARG A 765 17.33 -6.65 -48.75
N MET A 766 16.86 -5.59 -48.10
CA MET A 766 17.23 -5.26 -46.72
C MET A 766 16.77 -6.31 -45.72
N GLU A 767 15.56 -6.82 -45.91
CA GLU A 767 14.87 -7.78 -45.07
C GLU A 767 15.55 -9.17 -45.03
N HIS A 768 16.28 -9.54 -46.09
CA HIS A 768 17.04 -10.80 -46.17
C HIS A 768 18.50 -10.67 -45.66
N ARG A 769 18.92 -9.49 -45.15
CA ARG A 769 20.29 -9.27 -44.66
C ARG A 769 20.50 -9.90 -43.29
N ILE A 770 21.62 -10.62 -43.17
CA ILE A 770 22.18 -11.11 -41.91
C ILE A 770 22.77 -9.97 -41.08
N PHE A 771 22.92 -10.18 -39.77
CA PHE A 771 23.32 -9.14 -38.81
C PHE A 771 22.45 -7.86 -38.90
N PRO A 772 21.10 -7.96 -38.95
CA PRO A 772 20.29 -6.77 -38.69
C PRO A 772 20.57 -6.30 -37.25
N THR A 773 20.48 -5.01 -37.00
CA THR A 773 20.52 -4.49 -35.63
C THR A 773 19.24 -4.82 -34.89
N LEU A 774 19.31 -4.88 -33.55
CA LEU A 774 18.10 -5.05 -32.73
C LEU A 774 17.07 -3.94 -32.98
N VAL A 775 17.50 -2.69 -33.23
CA VAL A 775 16.61 -1.58 -33.59
C VAL A 775 15.87 -1.87 -34.90
N GLU A 776 16.57 -2.28 -35.96
CA GLU A 776 15.93 -2.60 -37.25
C GLU A 776 14.86 -3.69 -37.12
N VAL A 777 15.12 -4.72 -36.29
CA VAL A 777 14.13 -5.79 -36.03
C VAL A 777 12.95 -5.27 -35.19
N LEU A 778 13.19 -4.49 -34.14
CA LEU A 778 12.13 -3.96 -33.28
C LEU A 778 11.21 -2.97 -34.01
N GLU A 779 11.73 -2.19 -34.96
CA GLU A 779 11.00 -1.21 -35.75
C GLU A 779 10.28 -1.79 -36.97
N GLN A 780 10.86 -2.78 -37.68
CA GLN A 780 10.28 -3.32 -38.92
C GLN A 780 9.24 -4.42 -38.70
N LEU A 781 9.29 -5.15 -37.58
CA LEU A 781 8.31 -6.21 -37.30
C LEU A 781 6.97 -5.64 -36.77
N PRO A 782 5.81 -6.28 -37.07
CA PRO A 782 4.51 -5.89 -36.53
C PRO A 782 4.47 -5.95 -35.00
N LYS A 783 3.80 -4.99 -34.35
CA LYS A 783 3.64 -4.99 -32.87
C LYS A 783 2.77 -6.14 -32.36
N SER A 784 1.93 -6.73 -33.21
CA SER A 784 1.16 -7.97 -32.95
C SER A 784 1.98 -9.27 -33.06
N LEU A 785 3.31 -9.18 -33.22
CA LEU A 785 4.23 -10.31 -33.07
C LEU A 785 5.06 -10.09 -31.81
N GLY A 786 5.06 -11.09 -30.91
CA GLY A 786 5.91 -11.08 -29.73
C GLY A 786 7.36 -11.51 -30.01
N ILE A 787 8.28 -11.21 -29.10
CA ILE A 787 9.72 -11.48 -29.27
C ILE A 787 10.31 -12.07 -27.99
N ASP A 788 10.94 -13.24 -28.09
CA ASP A 788 11.92 -13.74 -27.10
C ASP A 788 13.31 -13.26 -27.53
N VAL A 789 13.97 -12.53 -26.64
CA VAL A 789 15.27 -11.89 -26.87
C VAL A 789 16.33 -12.66 -26.11
N GLU A 790 17.00 -13.62 -26.75
CA GLU A 790 18.12 -14.32 -26.12
C GLU A 790 19.35 -13.43 -26.08
N ILE A 791 19.83 -13.12 -24.88
CA ILE A 791 21.16 -12.55 -24.68
C ILE A 791 22.18 -13.69 -24.71
N LYS A 792 22.85 -13.84 -25.86
CA LYS A 792 23.90 -14.85 -26.08
C LYS A 792 25.13 -14.54 -25.22
N TRP A 793 25.34 -15.32 -24.17
CA TRP A 793 26.51 -15.23 -23.29
C TRP A 793 27.19 -16.60 -23.11
N PRO A 794 28.48 -16.74 -23.48
CA PRO A 794 29.10 -18.05 -23.66
C PRO A 794 29.31 -18.78 -22.34
N GLN A 795 28.91 -20.06 -22.31
CA GLN A 795 29.04 -20.89 -21.12
C GLN A 795 30.37 -21.64 -21.07
N ARG A 796 30.78 -21.99 -19.84
CA ARG A 796 31.88 -22.97 -19.62
C ARG A 796 31.29 -24.37 -19.61
N ARG A 797 32.03 -25.36 -20.12
CA ARG A 797 31.59 -26.77 -20.17
C ARG A 797 32.18 -27.60 -19.03
N GLN A 798 31.47 -28.64 -18.58
CA GLN A 798 31.87 -29.44 -17.43
C GLN A 798 33.25 -30.11 -17.59
N GLY A 799 33.63 -30.52 -18.80
CA GLY A 799 34.95 -31.08 -19.11
C GLY A 799 36.04 -30.05 -19.39
N GLY A 800 35.80 -28.77 -19.10
CA GLY A 800 36.68 -27.66 -19.47
C GLY A 800 36.33 -27.02 -20.81
N GLY A 801 36.94 -25.87 -21.08
CA GLY A 801 36.64 -25.03 -22.24
C GLY A 801 35.46 -24.06 -22.01
N SER A 802 35.36 -23.10 -22.93
CA SER A 802 34.29 -22.09 -23.03
C SER A 802 33.79 -22.09 -24.47
N GLU A 803 32.52 -21.76 -24.69
CA GLU A 803 31.93 -21.76 -26.04
C GLU A 803 32.48 -20.65 -26.93
N ALA A 804 32.80 -19.53 -26.31
CA ALA A 804 33.63 -18.46 -26.85
C ALA A 804 34.40 -17.78 -25.72
N GLU A 805 35.35 -16.94 -26.09
CA GLU A 805 35.85 -15.89 -25.19
C GLU A 805 34.82 -14.76 -25.10
N GLN A 806 34.69 -14.12 -23.93
CA GLN A 806 33.94 -12.87 -23.77
C GLN A 806 34.78 -11.85 -22.99
N THR A 807 34.86 -10.64 -23.51
CA THR A 807 35.65 -9.51 -22.97
C THR A 807 34.82 -8.24 -22.78
N ILE A 808 33.61 -8.17 -23.34
CA ILE A 808 32.66 -7.08 -23.11
C ILE A 808 32.05 -7.24 -21.70
N ASP A 809 31.91 -6.14 -20.97
CA ASP A 809 31.33 -6.15 -19.62
C ASP A 809 29.84 -6.58 -19.61
N LYS A 810 29.45 -7.34 -18.59
CA LYS A 810 28.10 -7.92 -18.47
C LYS A 810 27.04 -6.86 -18.16
N ASN A 811 27.37 -5.76 -17.45
CA ASN A 811 26.42 -4.65 -17.27
C ASN A 811 26.26 -3.88 -18.58
N PHE A 812 27.36 -3.49 -19.22
CA PHE A 812 27.34 -2.78 -20.50
C PHE A 812 26.52 -3.54 -21.56
N PHE A 813 26.64 -4.87 -21.62
CA PHE A 813 25.80 -5.70 -22.50
C PHE A 813 24.31 -5.57 -22.14
N ALA A 814 23.93 -5.87 -20.90
CA ALA A 814 22.53 -5.81 -20.46
C ALA A 814 21.93 -4.41 -20.67
N ASP A 815 22.65 -3.36 -20.29
CA ASP A 815 22.21 -1.97 -20.37
C ASP A 815 22.03 -1.51 -21.83
N LYS A 816 22.90 -1.94 -22.77
CA LYS A 816 22.75 -1.63 -24.20
C LYS A 816 21.52 -2.29 -24.82
N VAL A 817 21.26 -3.55 -24.49
CA VAL A 817 20.09 -4.28 -25.01
C VAL A 817 18.80 -3.73 -24.39
N LEU A 818 18.75 -3.56 -23.07
CA LEU A 818 17.61 -3.00 -22.35
C LEU A 818 17.25 -1.60 -22.88
N HIS A 819 18.23 -0.72 -23.09
CA HIS A 819 18.00 0.63 -23.60
C HIS A 819 17.29 0.62 -24.98
N GLN A 820 17.72 -0.24 -25.91
CA GLN A 820 17.07 -0.34 -27.23
C GLN A 820 15.68 -0.99 -27.16
N VAL A 821 15.50 -2.02 -26.33
CA VAL A 821 14.18 -2.65 -26.14
C VAL A 821 13.19 -1.69 -25.48
N ILE A 822 13.61 -0.88 -24.51
CA ILE A 822 12.76 0.13 -23.86
C ILE A 822 12.41 1.25 -24.85
N GLN A 823 13.36 1.74 -25.66
CA GLN A 823 13.08 2.83 -26.60
C GLN A 823 12.27 2.44 -27.84
N LYS A 824 12.40 1.19 -28.33
CA LYS A 824 11.88 0.77 -29.65
C LYS A 824 10.98 -0.46 -29.58
N GLY A 825 11.23 -1.34 -28.61
CA GLY A 825 10.51 -2.60 -28.45
C GLY A 825 9.10 -2.42 -27.93
N CYS A 826 8.88 -1.53 -26.97
CA CYS A 826 7.64 -1.45 -26.19
C CYS A 826 6.36 -1.22 -27.02
N GLY A 827 5.22 -1.62 -26.44
CA GLY A 827 3.95 -1.73 -27.16
C GLY A 827 3.75 -3.11 -27.81
N ARG A 828 4.48 -4.15 -27.38
CA ARG A 828 4.32 -5.54 -27.85
C ARG A 828 4.77 -6.55 -26.76
N PRO A 829 4.35 -7.83 -26.84
CA PRO A 829 4.89 -8.87 -25.97
C PRO A 829 6.39 -9.04 -26.21
N ILE A 830 7.21 -8.86 -25.16
CA ILE A 830 8.64 -9.13 -25.20
C ILE A 830 9.03 -9.88 -23.94
N ILE A 831 9.84 -10.92 -24.08
CA ILE A 831 10.50 -11.63 -22.99
C ILE A 831 12.01 -11.63 -23.25
N PHE A 832 12.81 -11.71 -22.19
CA PHE A 832 14.25 -11.92 -22.29
C PHE A 832 14.64 -13.32 -21.88
N SER A 833 15.61 -13.91 -22.55
CA SER A 833 16.18 -15.20 -22.18
C SER A 833 17.72 -15.19 -22.17
N SER A 834 18.35 -16.10 -21.42
CA SER A 834 19.78 -16.40 -21.54
C SER A 834 20.12 -17.73 -20.89
N PHE A 835 21.15 -18.43 -21.39
CA PHE A 835 21.77 -19.56 -20.70
C PHE A 835 22.64 -19.12 -19.51
N ASP A 836 22.96 -17.83 -19.41
CA ASP A 836 23.70 -17.28 -18.26
C ASP A 836 22.73 -16.82 -17.16
N ALA A 837 22.70 -17.56 -16.06
CA ALA A 837 21.80 -17.26 -14.94
C ALA A 837 22.15 -15.97 -14.19
N ASP A 838 23.39 -15.46 -14.28
CA ASP A 838 23.75 -14.16 -13.71
C ASP A 838 23.23 -13.02 -14.61
N MET A 839 23.28 -13.19 -15.94
CA MET A 839 22.65 -12.28 -16.90
C MET A 839 21.14 -12.21 -16.68
N CYS A 840 20.47 -13.34 -16.49
CA CYS A 840 19.05 -13.38 -16.12
C CYS A 840 18.77 -12.60 -14.82
N THR A 841 19.61 -12.79 -13.80
CA THR A 841 19.52 -12.07 -12.52
C THR A 841 19.73 -10.56 -12.71
N MET A 842 20.73 -10.17 -13.50
CA MET A 842 21.03 -8.76 -13.80
C MET A 842 19.91 -8.08 -14.59
N LEU A 843 19.32 -8.75 -15.59
CA LEU A 843 18.14 -8.27 -16.31
C LEU A 843 16.96 -8.05 -15.35
N ARG A 844 16.65 -9.04 -14.50
CA ARG A 844 15.54 -8.94 -13.55
C ARG A 844 15.75 -7.87 -12.46
N PHE A 845 17.00 -7.56 -12.10
CA PHE A 845 17.31 -6.46 -11.17
C PHE A 845 17.38 -5.08 -11.85
N LYS A 846 17.58 -5.02 -13.17
CA LYS A 846 17.61 -3.77 -13.96
C LYS A 846 16.23 -3.33 -14.46
N GLN A 847 15.24 -4.22 -14.54
CA GLN A 847 13.88 -3.88 -14.99
C GLN A 847 12.78 -4.80 -14.42
N ASN A 848 11.52 -4.33 -14.43
CA ASN A 848 10.30 -5.02 -14.02
C ASN A 848 9.19 -5.02 -15.11
N VAL A 849 9.51 -4.55 -16.32
CA VAL A 849 8.60 -4.28 -17.45
C VAL A 849 8.51 -5.45 -18.45
N PHE A 850 9.38 -6.46 -18.32
CA PHE A 850 9.47 -7.63 -19.20
C PHE A 850 9.76 -8.91 -18.40
N PRO A 851 9.09 -10.04 -18.71
CA PRO A 851 9.49 -11.37 -18.25
C PRO A 851 10.96 -11.69 -18.55
N VAL A 852 11.61 -12.40 -17.63
CA VAL A 852 12.97 -12.93 -17.81
C VAL A 852 12.97 -14.44 -17.61
N MET A 853 13.68 -15.16 -18.48
CA MET A 853 13.63 -16.61 -18.64
C MET A 853 15.03 -17.23 -18.56
N LEU A 854 15.24 -18.20 -17.67
CA LEU A 854 16.49 -18.96 -17.63
C LEU A 854 16.46 -20.11 -18.65
N LEU A 855 17.27 -20.04 -19.71
CA LEU A 855 17.47 -21.16 -20.63
C LEU A 855 18.28 -22.27 -19.93
N THR A 856 17.92 -23.53 -20.19
CA THR A 856 18.61 -24.69 -19.60
C THR A 856 18.68 -25.85 -20.59
N GLN A 857 19.85 -26.51 -20.65
CA GLN A 857 20.06 -27.70 -21.48
C GLN A 857 19.41 -28.96 -20.88
N GLY A 858 19.17 -28.97 -19.57
CA GLY A 858 18.61 -30.12 -18.87
C GLY A 858 19.52 -31.36 -18.87
N GLU A 859 18.91 -32.52 -18.65
CA GLU A 859 19.53 -33.86 -18.68
C GLU A 859 19.62 -34.42 -20.11
N THR A 860 20.22 -33.63 -21.01
CA THR A 860 20.42 -34.02 -22.42
C THR A 860 21.56 -35.02 -22.62
N LYS A 861 21.41 -35.93 -23.59
CA LYS A 861 22.47 -36.81 -24.11
C LYS A 861 23.14 -36.26 -25.38
N LYS A 862 22.60 -35.18 -25.96
CA LYS A 862 23.07 -34.58 -27.23
C LYS A 862 24.28 -33.67 -27.02
N TRP A 863 24.35 -33.00 -25.87
CA TRP A 863 25.33 -31.94 -25.59
C TRP A 863 26.14 -32.22 -24.33
N GLN A 864 27.33 -31.61 -24.23
CA GLN A 864 28.14 -31.66 -23.03
C GLN A 864 27.59 -30.66 -21.99
N PRO A 865 27.23 -31.09 -20.76
CA PRO A 865 26.66 -30.19 -19.77
C PRO A 865 27.54 -28.99 -19.44
N PHE A 866 26.91 -27.85 -19.19
CA PHE A 866 27.59 -26.65 -18.71
C PHE A 866 28.18 -26.82 -17.30
N LEU A 867 29.18 -25.99 -16.98
CA LEU A 867 29.86 -26.00 -15.69
C LEU A 867 28.95 -25.49 -14.56
N ASP A 868 28.10 -24.51 -14.85
CA ASP A 868 27.05 -24.07 -13.93
C ASP A 868 26.09 -25.23 -13.61
N LEU A 869 25.64 -25.31 -12.36
CA LEU A 869 24.69 -26.32 -11.89
C LEU A 869 23.24 -25.89 -12.12
N ARG A 870 22.98 -24.58 -12.22
CA ARG A 870 21.65 -23.98 -12.41
C ARG A 870 21.00 -24.39 -13.74
N THR A 871 21.81 -24.77 -14.73
CA THR A 871 21.38 -25.06 -16.12
C THR A 871 21.41 -26.54 -16.50
N ARG A 872 21.65 -27.45 -15.54
CA ARG A 872 21.79 -28.91 -15.78
C ARG A 872 20.53 -29.75 -15.61
N THR A 873 19.49 -29.22 -14.97
CA THR A 873 18.19 -29.89 -14.85
C THR A 873 17.11 -28.82 -14.85
N PHE A 874 15.93 -29.12 -15.39
CA PHE A 874 14.77 -28.24 -15.27
C PHE A 874 14.49 -27.80 -13.82
N ILE A 875 14.62 -28.71 -12.83
CA ILE A 875 14.35 -28.40 -11.42
C ILE A 875 15.39 -27.44 -10.83
N ALA A 876 16.67 -27.54 -11.21
CA ALA A 876 17.69 -26.57 -10.80
C ALA A 876 17.40 -25.18 -11.38
N ALA A 877 16.95 -25.11 -12.63
CA ALA A 877 16.58 -23.86 -13.28
C ALA A 877 15.31 -23.24 -12.64
N VAL A 878 14.29 -24.04 -12.34
CA VAL A 878 13.05 -23.62 -11.64
C VAL A 878 13.35 -23.08 -10.25
N ASN A 879 14.23 -23.74 -9.49
CA ASN A 879 14.67 -23.27 -8.18
C ASN A 879 15.42 -21.92 -8.27
N ASN A 880 16.27 -21.74 -9.29
CA ASN A 880 16.93 -20.46 -9.52
C ASN A 880 15.95 -19.36 -9.95
N ALA A 881 15.00 -19.68 -10.84
CA ALA A 881 13.95 -18.77 -11.25
C ALA A 881 13.07 -18.32 -10.08
N GLN A 882 12.80 -19.20 -9.11
CA GLN A 882 12.09 -18.85 -7.89
C GLN A 882 12.95 -17.97 -6.97
N ALA A 883 14.25 -18.26 -6.82
CA ALA A 883 15.14 -17.54 -5.91
C ALA A 883 15.46 -16.10 -6.37
N PHE A 884 15.38 -15.82 -7.68
CA PHE A 884 15.69 -14.52 -8.28
C PHE A 884 14.49 -13.83 -8.95
N GLU A 885 13.26 -14.27 -8.66
CA GLU A 885 12.02 -13.69 -9.22
C GLU A 885 12.02 -13.59 -10.75
N LEU A 886 12.47 -14.65 -11.43
CA LEU A 886 12.32 -14.77 -12.89
C LEU A 886 10.89 -15.20 -13.25
N ALA A 887 10.46 -14.96 -14.49
CA ALA A 887 9.15 -15.40 -14.98
C ALA A 887 9.07 -16.94 -15.12
N GLY A 888 10.21 -17.58 -15.37
CA GLY A 888 10.31 -19.03 -15.45
C GLY A 888 11.58 -19.49 -16.15
N THR A 889 11.46 -20.57 -16.91
CA THR A 889 12.59 -21.26 -17.57
C THR A 889 12.28 -21.61 -19.02
N ALA A 890 13.33 -21.72 -19.83
CA ALA A 890 13.25 -22.18 -21.21
C ALA A 890 14.07 -23.47 -21.36
N PRO A 891 13.51 -24.64 -21.03
CA PRO A 891 14.25 -25.89 -21.02
C PRO A 891 14.22 -26.62 -22.37
N HIS A 892 15.29 -27.37 -22.63
CA HIS A 892 15.38 -28.25 -23.79
C HIS A 892 14.33 -29.38 -23.74
N ALA A 893 13.78 -29.74 -24.90
CA ALA A 893 12.68 -30.69 -25.04
C ALA A 893 12.98 -32.12 -24.53
N GLU A 894 14.25 -32.54 -24.49
CA GLU A 894 14.68 -33.88 -24.08
C GLU A 894 14.30 -34.22 -22.62
N ASP A 895 14.30 -33.23 -21.70
CA ASP A 895 13.89 -33.38 -20.28
C ASP A 895 12.46 -33.91 -20.11
N PHE A 896 11.62 -33.76 -21.14
CA PHE A 896 10.17 -33.96 -21.08
C PHE A 896 9.68 -35.10 -21.98
N LEU A 897 10.60 -35.95 -22.47
CA LEU A 897 10.28 -37.15 -23.24
C LEU A 897 9.94 -38.37 -22.34
N GLY A 898 10.06 -38.24 -21.02
CA GLY A 898 9.75 -39.29 -20.03
C GLY A 898 8.42 -39.07 -19.28
N GLU A 899 7.96 -40.11 -18.57
CA GLU A 899 6.63 -40.17 -17.93
C GLU A 899 6.35 -39.04 -16.93
N ASN A 900 7.39 -38.51 -16.26
CA ASN A 900 7.27 -37.45 -15.25
C ASN A 900 7.04 -36.04 -15.83
N ALA A 901 7.11 -35.85 -17.15
CA ALA A 901 7.17 -34.55 -17.83
C ALA A 901 6.04 -33.60 -17.42
N SER A 902 4.78 -34.06 -17.44
CA SER A 902 3.63 -33.23 -17.07
C SER A 902 3.61 -32.89 -15.56
N GLU A 903 4.13 -33.75 -14.69
CA GLU A 903 4.26 -33.42 -13.27
C GLU A 903 5.31 -32.35 -13.02
N MET A 904 6.43 -32.38 -13.77
CA MET A 904 7.47 -31.34 -13.71
C MET A 904 6.92 -29.99 -14.17
N LEU A 905 6.26 -29.92 -15.33
CA LEU A 905 5.63 -28.69 -15.82
C LEU A 905 4.55 -28.18 -14.86
N ARG A 906 3.73 -29.08 -14.30
CA ARG A 906 2.72 -28.72 -13.30
C ARG A 906 3.37 -28.13 -12.04
N LYS A 907 4.48 -28.68 -11.53
CA LYS A 907 5.20 -28.11 -10.38
C LYS A 907 5.67 -26.68 -10.63
N ALA A 908 6.22 -26.38 -11.80
CA ALA A 908 6.60 -25.01 -12.17
C ALA A 908 5.37 -24.08 -12.25
N LYS A 909 4.28 -24.53 -12.88
CA LYS A 909 3.01 -23.79 -13.01
C LYS A 909 2.28 -23.58 -11.68
N ASP A 910 2.42 -24.50 -10.73
CA ASP A 910 1.93 -24.40 -9.35
C ASP A 910 2.75 -23.38 -8.56
N LEU A 911 4.06 -23.25 -8.83
CA LEU A 911 4.92 -22.15 -8.34
C LEU A 911 4.73 -20.82 -9.10
N GLY A 912 3.86 -20.77 -10.11
CA GLY A 912 3.58 -19.56 -10.90
C GLY A 912 4.54 -19.29 -12.06
N GLN A 913 5.51 -20.16 -12.31
CA GLN A 913 6.47 -20.02 -13.40
C GLN A 913 5.92 -20.53 -14.74
N ILE A 914 6.45 -19.98 -15.83
CA ILE A 914 6.20 -20.45 -17.20
C ILE A 914 7.35 -21.30 -17.75
N ALA A 915 7.05 -22.14 -18.74
CA ALA A 915 8.01 -23.01 -19.41
C ALA A 915 7.92 -22.88 -20.94
N VAL A 916 9.00 -22.42 -21.58
CA VAL A 916 9.15 -22.31 -23.05
C VAL A 916 10.02 -23.46 -23.54
N ILE A 917 9.43 -24.47 -24.18
CA ILE A 917 10.16 -25.69 -24.57
C ILE A 917 10.80 -25.51 -25.94
N TRP A 918 12.09 -25.82 -26.09
CA TRP A 918 12.85 -25.64 -27.34
C TRP A 918 13.71 -26.86 -27.71
N GLY A 919 14.16 -26.93 -28.96
CA GLY A 919 15.16 -27.90 -29.44
C GLY A 919 14.65 -28.87 -30.50
N ASP A 920 15.53 -29.71 -31.05
CA ASP A 920 15.19 -30.52 -32.24
C ASP A 920 14.03 -31.51 -32.03
N ASP A 921 13.70 -31.86 -30.78
CA ASP A 921 12.61 -32.80 -30.45
C ASP A 921 11.21 -32.16 -30.45
N VAL A 922 11.08 -30.83 -30.67
CA VAL A 922 9.77 -30.18 -30.92
C VAL A 922 9.41 -30.07 -32.41
N ASN A 923 10.35 -30.37 -33.31
CA ASN A 923 10.21 -30.16 -34.78
C ASN A 923 9.33 -31.23 -35.48
N SER A 924 8.09 -31.43 -35.01
CA SER A 924 7.03 -32.16 -35.74
C SER A 924 5.62 -31.78 -35.23
N LYS A 925 4.58 -31.95 -36.05
CA LYS A 925 3.18 -31.67 -35.64
C LYS A 925 2.77 -32.45 -34.40
N GLU A 926 3.15 -33.72 -34.33
CA GLU A 926 2.87 -34.64 -33.22
C GLU A 926 3.59 -34.18 -31.94
N ARG A 927 4.80 -33.60 -32.08
CA ARG A 927 5.58 -33.08 -30.97
C ARG A 927 5.03 -31.76 -30.44
N VAL A 928 4.72 -30.78 -31.29
CA VAL A 928 4.04 -29.53 -30.88
C VAL A 928 2.74 -29.84 -30.12
N GLN A 929 1.94 -30.78 -30.64
CA GLN A 929 0.73 -31.26 -29.96
C GLN A 929 1.03 -31.94 -28.61
N TYR A 930 2.04 -32.80 -28.53
CA TYR A 930 2.46 -33.44 -27.28
C TYR A 930 2.86 -32.42 -26.20
N PHE A 931 3.68 -31.43 -26.55
CA PHE A 931 4.13 -30.39 -25.62
C PHE A 931 2.98 -29.50 -25.13
N THR A 932 2.05 -29.15 -26.02
CA THR A 932 0.78 -28.52 -25.64
C THR A 932 -0.01 -29.38 -24.64
N GLN A 933 -0.13 -30.69 -24.88
CA GLN A 933 -0.92 -31.61 -24.04
C GLN A 933 -0.32 -31.83 -22.64
N ILE A 934 1.00 -31.96 -22.50
CA ILE A 934 1.64 -32.15 -21.18
C ILE A 934 1.68 -30.87 -20.33
N GLY A 935 1.35 -29.71 -20.92
CA GLY A 935 1.16 -28.45 -20.22
C GLY A 935 2.30 -27.44 -20.35
N ALA A 936 3.08 -27.48 -21.44
CA ALA A 936 4.05 -26.43 -21.76
C ALA A 936 3.34 -25.07 -21.92
N THR A 937 4.04 -23.98 -21.60
CA THR A 937 3.47 -22.62 -21.71
C THR A 937 3.67 -22.01 -23.09
N ALA A 938 4.79 -22.30 -23.73
CA ALA A 938 5.02 -22.05 -25.15
C ALA A 938 5.94 -23.13 -25.72
N THR A 939 6.03 -23.24 -27.04
CA THR A 939 6.87 -24.23 -27.74
C THR A 939 7.59 -23.55 -28.90
N CYS A 940 8.93 -23.62 -28.90
CA CYS A 940 9.82 -22.89 -29.79
C CYS A 940 10.52 -23.84 -30.76
N TYR A 941 10.09 -23.82 -32.03
CA TYR A 941 10.45 -24.83 -33.04
C TYR A 941 10.91 -24.22 -34.38
N ASP A 942 11.71 -24.98 -35.13
CA ASP A 942 12.02 -24.72 -36.53
C ASP A 942 10.79 -25.10 -37.41
N ARG A 943 10.66 -24.51 -38.60
CA ARG A 943 9.62 -24.84 -39.59
C ARG A 943 8.18 -24.61 -39.11
N SER A 944 7.92 -23.40 -38.63
CA SER A 944 6.57 -22.87 -38.41
C SER A 944 5.66 -23.04 -39.65
N ASP A 945 6.23 -22.95 -40.86
CA ASP A 945 5.52 -23.19 -42.13
C ASP A 945 5.02 -24.63 -42.34
N LEU A 946 5.53 -25.60 -41.58
CA LEU A 946 5.11 -27.02 -41.66
C LEU A 946 4.39 -27.51 -40.42
N PHE A 947 4.82 -27.08 -39.23
CA PHE A 947 4.42 -27.70 -37.95
C PHE A 947 3.37 -26.91 -37.15
N MET A 948 2.97 -25.72 -37.61
CA MET A 948 1.86 -24.97 -37.01
C MET A 948 0.58 -25.81 -36.91
N PRO A 949 -0.17 -25.76 -35.79
CA PRO A 949 -1.40 -26.53 -35.64
C PRO A 949 -2.45 -26.18 -36.70
N GLU A 950 -3.05 -27.19 -37.34
CA GLU A 950 -3.99 -27.02 -38.48
C GLU A 950 -5.28 -26.25 -38.14
N GLY A 951 -5.57 -26.06 -36.84
CA GLY A 951 -6.66 -25.22 -36.37
C GLY A 951 -6.32 -23.73 -36.26
N LYS A 952 -5.05 -23.34 -36.36
CA LYS A 952 -4.59 -21.96 -36.15
C LYS A 952 -4.86 -21.10 -37.39
N ARG A 953 -5.47 -19.93 -37.17
CA ARG A 953 -5.93 -19.02 -38.24
C ARG A 953 -5.37 -17.61 -38.13
N GLU A 954 -4.73 -17.28 -37.02
CA GLU A 954 -3.99 -16.05 -36.78
C GLU A 954 -3.12 -16.17 -35.53
N ALA A 955 -2.15 -15.27 -35.42
CA ALA A 955 -1.31 -15.11 -34.22
C ALA A 955 -2.14 -14.54 -33.05
N PHE A 956 -1.94 -15.08 -31.86
CA PHE A 956 -2.68 -14.78 -30.63
C PHE A 956 -2.75 -13.28 -30.30
N PHE A 957 -1.62 -12.57 -30.41
CA PHE A 957 -1.51 -11.14 -30.10
C PHE A 957 -2.06 -10.20 -31.20
N LYS A 958 -2.72 -10.73 -32.24
CA LYS A 958 -3.42 -9.90 -33.24
C LYS A 958 -4.73 -9.30 -32.71
N SER A 959 -5.23 -9.78 -31.58
CA SER A 959 -6.41 -9.23 -30.89
C SER A 959 -6.19 -7.77 -30.46
N PRO A 960 -7.04 -6.81 -30.88
CA PRO A 960 -6.97 -5.42 -30.42
C PRO A 960 -7.11 -5.26 -28.91
N ALA A 961 -7.77 -6.19 -28.23
CA ALA A 961 -7.89 -6.17 -26.76
C ALA A 961 -6.55 -6.51 -26.08
N LEU A 962 -5.86 -7.55 -26.54
CA LEU A 962 -4.52 -7.90 -26.01
C LEU A 962 -3.50 -6.81 -26.36
N MET A 963 -3.56 -6.24 -27.57
CA MET A 963 -2.68 -5.12 -27.92
C MET A 963 -2.96 -3.84 -27.12
N ALA A 964 -4.18 -3.64 -26.62
CA ALA A 964 -4.49 -2.54 -25.72
C ALA A 964 -3.89 -2.71 -24.32
N GLU A 965 -3.65 -3.95 -23.85
CA GLU A 965 -2.89 -4.22 -22.63
C GLU A 965 -1.44 -3.73 -22.83
N PHE A 966 -0.75 -4.25 -23.84
CA PHE A 966 0.64 -3.86 -24.14
C PHE A 966 0.81 -2.41 -24.59
N ALA A 967 -0.24 -1.73 -25.05
CA ALA A 967 -0.15 -0.33 -25.48
C ALA A 967 0.30 0.67 -24.40
N ALA A 968 0.25 0.29 -23.11
CA ALA A 968 0.75 1.07 -21.97
C ALA A 968 2.16 0.66 -21.48
N GLN A 969 2.72 -0.43 -22.01
CA GLN A 969 4.07 -0.92 -21.68
C GLN A 969 5.13 0.15 -22.04
N CYS A 970 6.00 0.48 -21.09
CA CYS A 970 7.02 1.53 -21.20
C CYS A 970 6.51 2.91 -21.67
N ARG A 971 5.28 3.31 -21.30
CA ARG A 971 4.96 4.73 -21.32
C ARG A 971 5.74 5.40 -20.19
N ILE A 972 6.45 6.46 -20.56
CA ILE A 972 7.26 7.38 -19.76
C ILE A 972 6.72 8.77 -20.11
#